data_AF-A0AAW5IWC2-F1
#
_entry.id   AF-A0AAW5IWC2-F1
#
_cell.length_a   1.000
_cell.length_b   1.000
_cell.length_c   1.000
_cell.angle_alpha   90.00
_cell.angle_beta   90.00
_cell.angle_gamma   90.00
#
_symmetry.space_group_name_H-M   'P 1'
#
loop_
_entity.id
_entity.type
_entity.pdbx_description
1 polymer ?
#
loop_
_entity_poly.entity_id
_entity_poly.type
_entity_poly.pdbx_seq_one_letter_code
_entity_poly.pdbx_strand_id
1 'polypeptide(L)'
;MATDTFTSNRTDFRDESIYFMITTRFYDGDPSNNVLCWDNQEAQKSTKDPCWRGDFQGVIDKLDYIKALGFTAIWITPVVQNASGYDYHGYHAMDFSKVDCRYQSGDGSKSGDVMFQELINKAHDKGIKIILDIVLNHTGNFGEEKLCKMFDRDTHLRNQAYIDACMIPDESKLGNDYLGNVKIQYQRRLALMKNTDGNNHDIHNYWHHTANNWNWDFPSRWMGQIAGDCVDLNTENDYVAKYLVDCYGQFIKMGVDGFRIDTSGHISRLTFNKEFIPQFEALGKQYENKRLNKAPFFMYGEVCTRMNDVTYRGQANLSCYFYTWKSDEALLNKWDGSKSYWDNQVIPEGSEPVGPQLLCLEETTSPKSNNAKMLNGAWHEPDYSQSSGFNVIDFPMHYSYNTAQQAFSLASGDECYNDATFNVVYVDSHDYSPGPSDTNRFGGTDAQWAENLSLLFTFRGIPCLYYGSEVGFRRGVVIDKGPNGPLSNTGRAYFGGYITGDVEASDFGEYKASGNVAASLNHDVAQHLIRLNKIRQAVPALRKGQWTTDGCKANGGIAFKRAYKDSYALVALNGGATFTDCPAGTYTDLVTGKTYTGPTITVDAPNNQGQVRVLVKDWTGGKLIEDGAFIYETAAQHKGGQTYDGNEEAGTTWIDEAPIQPASVSFSQAGGSFRTETINMTVTLSEDAKSGWYQIQGQDKVNLTPGVSENLTIGEGMNFGDTKTIDWSAEGQDGKVKSGSLTFTKVDPNASIMVYVKAANAPHIHAWTTGTDGKDLTGAWPGKVMAGPVEIDGAKYWTYSFDGVENFNVILNNGNGAQSGEITGITGDIYLEYDGGTSAKKIDAPVNTAAKVTLSPNGGDFQKTISVTATLSNNAKSGWYKIGDGEQVAFTPGKAATFTLGADMMEGESKTVTWSATNTDNETKTGSATFNKIKEVVIPTPTGIFAYFLAPAEWSDIHVWAWNDADNFTGGTWPGVSCTKTDMKKNGLDVWMWKFDGDLTGAPTNIIFNNNGNGVNQTETFAFVNGAVYDRNGKTNKKIDAPVNTVAKVTLSPNGGDFQKTISVTATLSNNAKSGWYKIGDGEQVAFTPGKAATFTLGADMMEGESKTVTWSATNTDNETKTGSATFNKIKEVVIPTPTGIFAYFLAPAEWSDIHVWAWNDADNFTGGTWPGVSCTKTDMKKNGLDVWMWKFDGDLTGAPTNIIFNNNGNGVNQTETF
;
A
#
# COMPACT_ATOMS: atom_id res chain seq x y z
N MET A 1 6.50 -25.40 52.27
CA MET A 1 5.41 -26.23 51.71
C MET A 1 5.63 -26.32 50.21
N ALA A 2 5.83 -27.54 49.69
CA ALA A 2 6.04 -27.82 48.28
C ALA A 2 4.85 -28.66 47.78
N THR A 3 4.05 -28.10 46.88
CA THR A 3 3.07 -28.81 46.02
C THR A 3 2.48 -27.89 44.95
N ASP A 4 2.66 -26.56 45.02
CA ASP A 4 2.27 -25.66 43.93
C ASP A 4 3.32 -25.64 42.82
N THR A 5 3.01 -26.24 41.67
CA THR A 5 3.80 -26.06 40.44
C THR A 5 3.63 -24.62 39.94
N PHE A 6 4.75 -23.90 39.75
CA PHE A 6 4.76 -22.50 39.27
C PHE A 6 3.87 -22.30 38.03
N THR A 7 3.85 -23.27 37.13
CA THR A 7 3.13 -23.22 35.85
C THR A 7 1.61 -23.13 35.98
N SER A 8 1.00 -23.74 37.02
CA SER A 8 -0.46 -23.82 37.18
C SER A 8 -1.10 -22.67 37.97
N ASN A 9 -0.30 -21.89 38.72
CA ASN A 9 -0.81 -20.92 39.71
C ASN A 9 -0.44 -19.45 39.41
N ARG A 10 -0.23 -19.09 38.13
CA ARG A 10 0.05 -17.70 37.71
C ARG A 10 -1.23 -16.91 37.45
N THR A 11 -1.96 -16.61 38.52
CA THR A 11 -3.23 -15.84 38.48
C THR A 11 -3.03 -14.34 38.71
N ASP A 12 -1.81 -13.86 38.91
CA ASP A 12 -1.46 -12.45 39.08
C ASP A 12 -0.40 -12.10 38.02
N PHE A 13 -0.55 -10.99 37.31
CA PHE A 13 0.35 -10.65 36.21
C PHE A 13 1.77 -10.31 36.67
N ARG A 14 1.98 -9.98 37.95
CA ARG A 14 3.32 -9.80 38.54
C ARG A 14 4.13 -11.09 38.61
N ASP A 15 3.47 -12.24 38.47
CA ASP A 15 4.14 -13.53 38.34
C ASP A 15 4.87 -13.70 37.00
N GLU A 16 4.59 -12.84 36.02
CA GLU A 16 5.13 -12.93 34.67
C GLU A 16 6.49 -12.22 34.49
N SER A 17 7.17 -12.61 33.42
CA SER A 17 8.27 -11.92 32.76
C SER A 17 7.94 -11.83 31.27
N ILE A 18 8.14 -10.65 30.68
CA ILE A 18 7.67 -10.29 29.34
C ILE A 18 8.83 -10.32 28.34
N TYR A 19 8.63 -10.98 27.21
CA TYR A 19 9.48 -10.88 26.02
C TYR A 19 8.78 -10.02 24.97
N PHE A 20 9.34 -8.85 24.67
CA PHE A 20 8.75 -7.86 23.76
C PHE A 20 9.33 -7.98 22.36
N MET A 21 8.45 -8.03 21.35
CA MET A 21 8.82 -8.05 19.94
C MET A 21 7.99 -7.18 19.01
N ILE A 22 8.66 -6.73 17.94
CA ILE A 22 7.99 -6.25 16.73
C ILE A 22 7.74 -7.48 15.87
N THR A 23 6.48 -7.86 15.70
CA THR A 23 6.08 -9.12 15.03
C THR A 23 6.70 -9.24 13.64
N THR A 24 6.63 -8.16 12.85
CA THR A 24 7.18 -8.11 11.48
C THR A 24 8.69 -8.24 11.38
N ARG A 25 9.41 -8.24 12.52
CA ARG A 25 10.88 -8.15 12.56
C ARG A 25 11.52 -9.15 13.52
N PHE A 26 10.78 -10.17 13.94
CA PHE A 26 11.26 -11.17 14.90
C PHE A 26 11.66 -12.49 14.23
N TYR A 27 10.77 -13.09 13.43
CA TYR A 27 11.07 -14.31 12.70
C TYR A 27 10.17 -14.44 11.47
N ASP A 28 10.73 -14.84 10.34
CA ASP A 28 10.05 -15.07 9.05
C ASP A 28 9.54 -16.53 9.03
N GLY A 29 8.26 -16.72 9.36
CA GLY A 29 7.63 -18.05 9.43
C GLY A 29 7.05 -18.51 8.10
N ASP A 30 6.59 -17.57 7.27
CA ASP A 30 6.07 -17.83 5.93
C ASP A 30 6.59 -16.79 4.93
N PRO A 31 7.72 -17.07 4.25
CA PRO A 31 8.29 -16.15 3.27
C PRO A 31 7.39 -15.83 2.08
N SER A 32 6.28 -16.56 1.88
CA SER A 32 5.33 -16.31 0.79
C SER A 32 4.43 -15.10 1.04
N ASN A 33 4.32 -14.63 2.29
CA ASN A 33 3.55 -13.45 2.65
C ASN A 33 4.38 -12.16 2.75
N ASN A 34 5.70 -12.25 2.51
CA ASN A 34 6.61 -11.14 2.62
C ASN A 34 6.30 -10.05 1.59
N VAL A 35 6.19 -8.81 2.06
CA VAL A 35 5.89 -7.65 1.20
C VAL A 35 6.76 -6.44 1.53
N LEU A 36 7.04 -5.66 0.49
CA LEU A 36 7.70 -4.37 0.64
C LEU A 36 6.71 -3.36 1.23
N CYS A 37 7.20 -2.43 2.06
CA CYS A 37 6.47 -1.18 2.27
C CYS A 37 6.49 -0.36 0.97
N TRP A 38 5.45 0.45 0.74
CA TRP A 38 5.35 1.20 -0.52
C TRP A 38 6.35 2.36 -0.64
N ASP A 39 6.86 2.92 0.48
CA ASP A 39 7.96 3.88 0.44
C ASP A 39 9.33 3.19 0.47
N ASN A 40 10.34 3.83 -0.15
CA ASN A 40 11.74 3.36 -0.17
C ASN A 40 11.94 1.90 -0.62
N GLN A 41 11.12 1.42 -1.55
CA GLN A 41 11.27 0.06 -2.10
C GLN A 41 12.67 -0.21 -2.64
N GLU A 42 13.36 0.78 -3.21
CA GLU A 42 14.73 0.60 -3.73
C GLU A 42 15.72 0.16 -2.63
N ALA A 43 15.63 0.74 -1.43
CA ALA A 43 16.46 0.36 -0.30
C ALA A 43 16.12 -1.06 0.18
N GLN A 44 14.84 -1.40 0.24
CA GLN A 44 14.37 -2.74 0.62
C GLN A 44 14.84 -3.81 -0.38
N LYS A 45 14.68 -3.56 -1.68
CA LYS A 45 15.10 -4.45 -2.78
C LYS A 45 16.62 -4.65 -2.82
N SER A 46 17.39 -3.56 -2.69
CA SER A 46 18.85 -3.62 -2.74
C SER A 46 19.46 -4.36 -1.54
N THR A 47 18.81 -4.30 -0.38
CA THR A 47 19.24 -5.03 0.82
C THR A 47 18.57 -6.40 1.01
N LYS A 48 17.60 -6.74 0.15
CA LYS A 48 16.77 -7.95 0.27
C LYS A 48 16.10 -8.05 1.64
N ASP A 49 15.63 -6.91 2.14
CA ASP A 49 15.04 -6.75 3.46
C ASP A 49 13.66 -6.07 3.34
N PRO A 50 12.59 -6.85 3.08
CA PRO A 50 11.24 -6.31 3.02
C PRO A 50 10.77 -5.77 4.38
N CYS A 51 10.00 -4.68 4.31
CA CYS A 51 9.14 -4.12 5.37
C CYS A 51 8.54 -5.18 6.30
N TRP A 52 7.74 -6.02 5.66
CA TRP A 52 6.90 -7.03 6.25
C TRP A 52 7.56 -8.37 5.96
N ARG A 53 8.29 -8.86 6.96
CA ARG A 53 9.06 -10.11 6.90
C ARG A 53 8.64 -11.14 7.94
N GLY A 54 8.26 -10.69 9.14
CA GLY A 54 7.81 -11.55 10.22
C GLY A 54 6.29 -11.59 10.33
N ASP A 55 5.79 -12.71 10.84
CA ASP A 55 4.37 -13.03 10.85
C ASP A 55 3.98 -13.84 12.09
N PHE A 56 2.70 -14.23 12.20
CA PHE A 56 2.24 -15.02 13.34
C PHE A 56 2.84 -16.43 13.37
N GLN A 57 3.10 -17.04 12.21
CA GLN A 57 3.73 -18.35 12.14
C GLN A 57 5.14 -18.30 12.74
N GLY A 58 5.92 -17.27 12.42
CA GLY A 58 7.27 -17.11 12.95
C GLY A 58 7.29 -16.91 14.46
N VAL A 59 6.30 -16.22 15.03
CA VAL A 59 6.13 -16.16 16.50
C VAL A 59 5.82 -17.54 17.07
N ILE A 60 4.88 -18.28 16.47
CA ILE A 60 4.50 -19.65 16.89
C ILE A 60 5.73 -20.56 16.89
N ASP A 61 6.52 -20.56 15.81
CA ASP A 61 7.70 -21.40 15.63
C ASP A 61 8.79 -21.15 16.68
N LYS A 62 8.80 -19.96 17.29
CA LYS A 62 9.82 -19.53 18.26
C LYS A 62 9.30 -19.44 19.69
N LEU A 63 8.08 -19.89 19.98
CA LEU A 63 7.58 -19.95 21.36
C LEU A 63 8.46 -20.82 22.28
N ASP A 64 9.04 -21.91 21.76
CA ASP A 64 9.97 -22.76 22.53
C ASP A 64 11.29 -22.05 22.84
N TYR A 65 11.79 -21.18 21.96
CA TYR A 65 12.96 -20.34 22.26
C TYR A 65 12.67 -19.36 23.41
N ILE A 66 11.52 -18.69 23.36
CA ILE A 66 11.09 -17.74 24.38
C ILE A 66 10.90 -18.46 25.73
N LYS A 67 10.31 -19.66 25.70
CA LYS A 67 10.16 -20.52 26.88
C LYS A 67 11.51 -21.02 27.41
N ALA A 68 12.45 -21.36 26.53
CA ALA A 68 13.81 -21.76 26.88
C ALA A 68 14.59 -20.64 27.60
N LEU A 69 14.35 -19.37 27.27
CA LEU A 69 14.88 -18.22 28.02
C LEU A 69 14.21 -18.03 29.41
N GLY A 70 13.07 -18.68 29.63
CA GLY A 70 12.30 -18.64 30.88
C GLY A 70 11.20 -17.57 30.92
N PHE A 71 10.89 -16.93 29.77
CA PHE A 71 9.80 -15.95 29.69
C PHE A 71 8.43 -16.61 29.67
N THR A 72 7.48 -15.89 30.23
CA THR A 72 6.15 -16.42 30.61
C THR A 72 5.00 -15.61 30.01
N ALA A 73 5.33 -14.46 29.42
CA ALA A 73 4.46 -13.65 28.58
C ALA A 73 5.22 -13.09 27.37
N ILE A 74 4.51 -12.85 26.27
CA ILE A 74 4.99 -12.08 25.12
C ILE A 74 4.20 -10.78 25.00
N TRP A 75 4.87 -9.70 24.59
CA TRP A 75 4.24 -8.47 24.12
C TRP A 75 4.55 -8.34 22.64
N ILE A 76 3.51 -8.21 21.81
CA ILE A 76 3.63 -8.00 20.37
C ILE A 76 3.06 -6.64 19.96
N THR A 77 3.67 -6.00 18.98
CA THR A 77 3.21 -4.72 18.37
C THR A 77 1.80 -4.81 17.79
N PRO A 78 1.14 -3.68 17.45
CA PRO A 78 -0.24 -3.71 17.01
C PRO A 78 -0.44 -4.55 15.75
N VAL A 79 -1.56 -5.27 15.70
CA VAL A 79 -1.87 -6.21 14.61
C VAL A 79 -2.98 -5.72 13.67
N VAL A 80 -3.57 -4.55 13.96
CA VAL A 80 -4.71 -4.02 13.21
C VAL A 80 -4.29 -3.54 11.82
N GLN A 81 -5.22 -3.59 10.87
CA GLN A 81 -4.97 -3.21 9.48
C GLN A 81 -4.42 -1.78 9.39
N ASN A 82 -3.26 -1.64 8.75
CA ASN A 82 -2.43 -0.45 8.79
C ASN A 82 -2.24 0.19 7.40
N ALA A 83 -2.05 1.51 7.35
CA ALA A 83 -1.78 2.22 6.11
C ALA A 83 -0.84 3.41 6.32
N SER A 84 0.41 3.26 5.89
CA SER A 84 1.38 4.35 5.78
C SER A 84 2.58 3.93 4.93
N GLY A 85 3.44 4.89 4.59
CA GLY A 85 4.73 4.67 3.91
C GLY A 85 5.57 3.55 4.48
N TYR A 86 5.56 3.41 5.81
CA TYR A 86 6.40 2.51 6.59
C TYR A 86 5.57 1.86 7.71
N ASP A 87 4.51 1.17 7.33
CA ASP A 87 3.46 0.71 8.25
C ASP A 87 3.73 -0.64 8.95
N TYR A 88 4.89 -1.26 8.71
CA TYR A 88 5.32 -2.53 9.33
C TYR A 88 5.28 -2.55 10.86
N HIS A 89 5.30 -1.38 11.48
CA HIS A 89 5.26 -1.18 12.93
C HIS A 89 3.86 -1.30 13.56
N GLY A 90 2.77 -1.20 12.78
CA GLY A 90 1.40 -1.34 13.26
C GLY A 90 0.73 -0.09 13.84
N TYR A 91 1.39 1.06 13.96
CA TYR A 91 0.84 2.23 14.68
C TYR A 91 -0.04 3.19 13.85
N HIS A 92 -0.23 2.96 12.54
CA HIS A 92 -1.07 3.78 11.66
C HIS A 92 -2.35 3.06 11.24
N ALA A 93 -3.23 2.81 12.21
CA ALA A 93 -4.47 2.08 11.98
C ALA A 93 -5.34 2.76 10.90
N MET A 94 -5.82 1.94 9.96
CA MET A 94 -6.80 2.27 8.93
C MET A 94 -8.15 1.60 9.21
N ASP A 95 -8.14 0.41 9.80
CA ASP A 95 -9.34 -0.32 10.23
C ASP A 95 -9.00 -1.06 11.54
N PHE A 96 -9.47 -0.51 12.67
CA PHE A 96 -9.23 -1.11 14.00
C PHE A 96 -9.93 -2.46 14.17
N SER A 97 -10.93 -2.77 13.34
CA SER A 97 -11.76 -3.96 13.48
C SER A 97 -11.18 -5.22 12.81
N LYS A 98 -10.08 -5.06 12.06
CA LYS A 98 -9.46 -6.15 11.29
C LYS A 98 -7.98 -6.30 11.60
N VAL A 99 -7.53 -7.54 11.61
CA VAL A 99 -6.11 -7.88 11.60
C VAL A 99 -5.54 -7.62 10.21
N ASP A 100 -4.32 -7.09 10.13
CA ASP A 100 -3.64 -6.86 8.86
C ASP A 100 -3.35 -8.20 8.15
N CYS A 101 -3.73 -8.29 6.87
CA CYS A 101 -3.56 -9.49 6.05
C CYS A 101 -2.10 -9.93 5.93
N ARG A 102 -1.13 -9.02 6.08
CA ARG A 102 0.30 -9.31 5.94
C ARG A 102 0.89 -10.10 7.12
N TYR A 103 0.16 -10.27 8.22
CA TYR A 103 0.57 -11.14 9.33
C TYR A 103 0.12 -12.60 9.18
N GLN A 104 -0.76 -12.89 8.23
CA GLN A 104 -1.44 -14.17 8.10
C GLN A 104 -0.71 -15.05 7.09
N SER A 105 -0.30 -16.24 7.53
CA SER A 105 0.34 -17.28 6.70
C SER A 105 -0.71 -18.25 6.15
N GLY A 106 -0.57 -18.75 4.92
CA GLY A 106 -1.57 -19.61 4.26
C GLY A 106 -1.00 -20.70 3.35
N ASP A 107 -1.59 -21.91 3.38
CA ASP A 107 -1.25 -23.04 2.48
C ASP A 107 -2.33 -23.36 1.42
N GLY A 108 -3.39 -22.56 1.35
CA GLY A 108 -4.49 -22.75 0.41
C GLY A 108 -5.39 -23.97 0.66
N SER A 109 -5.23 -24.69 1.79
CA SER A 109 -5.99 -25.92 2.10
C SER A 109 -6.86 -25.85 3.36
N LYS A 110 -6.66 -24.86 4.24
CA LYS A 110 -7.48 -24.63 5.44
C LYS A 110 -8.56 -23.60 5.18
N SER A 111 -9.80 -23.86 5.62
CA SER A 111 -10.84 -22.84 5.67
C SER A 111 -10.57 -21.87 6.83
N GLY A 112 -9.62 -20.95 6.62
CA GLY A 112 -9.16 -19.96 7.60
C GLY A 112 -7.63 -19.99 7.75
N ASP A 113 -7.00 -18.83 7.53
CA ASP A 113 -5.56 -18.56 7.62
C ASP A 113 -4.97 -18.90 9.01
N VAL A 114 -3.64 -18.84 9.20
CA VAL A 114 -3.08 -18.76 10.57
C VAL A 114 -3.58 -17.46 11.19
N MET A 115 -4.68 -17.57 11.92
CA MET A 115 -5.33 -16.45 12.54
C MET A 115 -4.59 -16.08 13.82
N PHE A 116 -4.72 -14.82 14.22
CA PHE A 116 -4.28 -14.36 15.53
C PHE A 116 -4.79 -15.26 16.69
N GLN A 117 -5.95 -15.93 16.52
CA GLN A 117 -6.46 -16.94 17.45
C GLN A 117 -5.54 -18.16 17.60
N GLU A 118 -4.91 -18.63 16.52
CA GLU A 118 -3.98 -19.76 16.58
C GLU A 118 -2.73 -19.38 17.39
N LEU A 119 -2.17 -18.19 17.17
CA LEU A 119 -1.06 -17.68 17.97
C LEU A 119 -1.43 -17.65 19.47
N ILE A 120 -2.61 -17.12 19.82
CA ILE A 120 -3.09 -17.11 21.22
C ILE A 120 -3.13 -18.54 21.78
N ASN A 121 -3.74 -19.48 21.05
CA ASN A 121 -3.88 -20.86 21.50
C ASN A 121 -2.50 -21.53 21.69
N LYS A 122 -1.60 -21.39 20.71
CA LYS A 122 -0.25 -21.99 20.76
C LYS A 122 0.59 -21.38 21.89
N ALA A 123 0.50 -20.07 22.11
CA ALA A 123 1.14 -19.42 23.25
C ALA A 123 0.59 -19.99 24.58
N HIS A 124 -0.74 -20.05 24.73
CA HIS A 124 -1.39 -20.59 25.93
C HIS A 124 -1.06 -22.06 26.19
N ASP A 125 -0.99 -22.91 25.15
CA ASP A 125 -0.58 -24.31 25.24
C ASP A 125 0.86 -24.47 25.77
N LYS A 126 1.73 -23.50 25.45
CA LYS A 126 3.09 -23.42 25.99
C LYS A 126 3.16 -22.80 27.38
N GLY A 127 2.03 -22.30 27.90
CA GLY A 127 1.94 -21.55 29.15
C GLY A 127 2.37 -20.09 29.01
N ILE A 128 2.39 -19.52 27.81
CA ILE A 128 2.82 -18.14 27.56
C ILE A 128 1.58 -17.25 27.43
N LYS A 129 1.52 -16.17 28.22
CA LYS A 129 0.47 -15.14 28.08
C LYS A 129 0.80 -14.20 26.91
N ILE A 130 -0.20 -13.59 26.31
CA ILE A 130 -0.04 -12.61 25.24
C ILE A 130 -0.58 -11.24 25.64
N ILE A 131 0.28 -10.23 25.49
CA ILE A 131 -0.04 -8.82 25.62
C ILE A 131 -0.09 -8.25 24.21
N LEU A 132 -1.24 -7.70 23.83
CA LEU A 132 -1.39 -7.02 22.57
C LEU A 132 -1.16 -5.51 22.76
N ASP A 133 -0.31 -4.94 21.92
CA ASP A 133 -0.19 -3.49 21.80
C ASP A 133 -1.40 -2.89 21.08
N ILE A 134 -1.99 -1.84 21.64
CA ILE A 134 -3.16 -1.17 21.08
C ILE A 134 -2.96 0.35 21.04
N VAL A 135 -3.51 0.98 20.00
CA VAL A 135 -3.52 2.44 19.83
C VAL A 135 -4.94 2.95 20.03
N LEU A 136 -5.12 3.82 21.02
CA LEU A 136 -6.40 4.50 21.28
C LEU A 136 -6.38 5.98 20.86
N ASN A 137 -5.18 6.57 20.80
CA ASN A 137 -4.99 8.00 20.64
C ASN A 137 -5.27 8.49 19.22
N HIS A 138 -4.85 7.74 18.21
CA HIS A 138 -4.81 8.25 16.83
C HIS A 138 -5.06 7.15 15.80
N THR A 139 -5.32 7.61 14.58
CA THR A 139 -5.37 6.82 13.34
C THR A 139 -4.19 7.17 12.43
N GLY A 140 -4.07 6.52 11.28
CA GLY A 140 -3.23 7.01 10.18
C GLY A 140 -3.85 8.18 9.42
N ASN A 141 -3.11 8.80 8.50
CA ASN A 141 -3.59 9.92 7.68
C ASN A 141 -4.42 9.51 6.44
N PHE A 142 -4.84 8.24 6.34
CA PHE A 142 -5.70 7.73 5.26
C PHE A 142 -7.18 7.63 5.67
N GLY A 143 -7.53 8.19 6.83
CA GLY A 143 -8.85 8.00 7.43
C GLY A 143 -8.98 6.64 8.10
N GLU A 144 -10.14 6.42 8.71
CA GLU A 144 -10.47 5.18 9.39
C GLU A 144 -11.79 4.65 8.83
N GLU A 145 -11.86 3.34 8.55
CA GLU A 145 -12.94 2.69 7.80
C GLU A 145 -14.35 3.02 8.33
N LYS A 146 -14.51 3.23 9.64
CA LYS A 146 -15.79 3.55 10.28
C LYS A 146 -15.98 5.03 10.53
N LEU A 147 -14.94 5.74 10.96
CA LEU A 147 -15.03 7.14 11.39
C LEU A 147 -14.98 8.10 10.19
N CYS A 148 -14.07 7.87 9.23
CA CYS A 148 -13.97 8.67 8.01
C CYS A 148 -13.37 7.84 6.87
N LYS A 149 -14.23 7.07 6.22
CA LYS A 149 -13.85 6.23 5.08
C LYS A 149 -13.49 7.08 3.87
N MET A 150 -12.21 7.08 3.50
CA MET A 150 -11.70 7.78 2.31
C MET A 150 -11.21 6.84 1.21
N PHE A 151 -10.91 5.60 1.57
CA PHE A 151 -10.36 4.60 0.67
C PHE A 151 -11.04 3.25 0.89
N ASP A 152 -11.18 2.47 -0.18
CA ASP A 152 -11.36 1.02 -0.07
C ASP A 152 -9.97 0.37 -0.03
N ARG A 153 -9.72 -0.45 1.01
CA ARG A 153 -8.49 -1.22 1.14
C ARG A 153 -8.59 -2.54 0.38
N ASP A 154 -7.72 -2.73 -0.62
CA ASP A 154 -7.47 -4.06 -1.19
C ASP A 154 -6.50 -4.83 -0.30
N THR A 155 -6.76 -6.11 -0.10
CA THR A 155 -6.01 -6.99 0.83
C THR A 155 -5.22 -8.09 0.13
N HIS A 156 -5.17 -8.08 -1.20
CA HIS A 156 -4.31 -9.00 -1.93
C HIS A 156 -2.85 -8.63 -1.64
N LEU A 157 -2.06 -9.63 -1.22
CA LEU A 157 -0.68 -9.40 -0.78
C LEU A 157 0.18 -8.74 -1.87
N ARG A 158 0.02 -9.15 -3.14
CA ARG A 158 0.69 -8.53 -4.32
C ARG A 158 0.43 -7.02 -4.50
N ASN A 159 -0.69 -6.52 -3.97
CA ASN A 159 -1.04 -5.11 -4.08
C ASN A 159 -0.47 -4.27 -2.92
N GLN A 160 -0.08 -4.89 -1.79
CA GLN A 160 0.28 -4.16 -0.57
C GLN A 160 1.56 -3.34 -0.70
N ALA A 161 2.43 -3.66 -1.66
CA ALA A 161 3.62 -2.86 -1.95
C ALA A 161 3.29 -1.58 -2.75
N TYR A 162 2.08 -1.40 -3.27
CA TYR A 162 1.74 -0.34 -4.21
C TYR A 162 0.54 0.46 -3.72
N ILE A 163 0.78 1.70 -3.27
CA ILE A 163 -0.25 2.58 -2.72
C ILE A 163 -1.47 2.71 -3.64
N ASP A 164 -1.27 2.95 -4.94
CA ASP A 164 -2.37 3.14 -5.90
C ASP A 164 -3.19 1.86 -6.15
N ALA A 165 -2.64 0.68 -5.83
CA ALA A 165 -3.32 -0.60 -5.98
C ALA A 165 -4.04 -1.01 -4.69
N CYS A 166 -3.42 -0.79 -3.53
CA CYS A 166 -4.01 -1.19 -2.24
C CYS A 166 -4.91 -0.12 -1.61
N MET A 167 -4.71 1.16 -1.92
CA MET A 167 -5.48 2.28 -1.38
C MET A 167 -6.34 2.92 -2.47
N ILE A 168 -7.55 2.41 -2.67
CA ILE A 168 -8.45 2.84 -3.74
C ILE A 168 -9.25 4.07 -3.27
N PRO A 169 -9.03 5.29 -3.81
CA PRO A 169 -9.69 6.48 -3.31
C PRO A 169 -11.18 6.52 -3.61
N ASP A 170 -11.98 7.02 -2.67
CA ASP A 170 -13.35 7.45 -2.92
C ASP A 170 -13.33 8.80 -3.64
N GLU A 171 -13.45 8.76 -4.97
CA GLU A 171 -13.45 9.96 -5.83
C GLU A 171 -14.56 10.95 -5.49
N SER A 172 -15.66 10.51 -4.87
CA SER A 172 -16.75 11.40 -4.45
C SER A 172 -16.34 12.32 -3.30
N LYS A 173 -15.35 11.90 -2.49
CA LYS A 173 -14.83 12.66 -1.36
C LYS A 173 -13.52 13.37 -1.69
N LEU A 174 -12.62 12.66 -2.38
CA LEU A 174 -11.26 13.13 -2.63
C LEU A 174 -11.09 13.85 -3.98
N GLY A 175 -12.07 13.75 -4.88
CA GLY A 175 -12.02 14.27 -6.25
C GLY A 175 -11.34 13.30 -7.22
N ASN A 176 -11.78 13.30 -8.48
CA ASN A 176 -11.25 12.44 -9.54
C ASN A 176 -9.79 12.76 -9.93
N ASP A 177 -9.30 13.95 -9.61
CA ASP A 177 -7.91 14.37 -9.83
C ASP A 177 -6.96 13.96 -8.68
N TYR A 178 -7.47 13.30 -7.63
CA TYR A 178 -6.70 12.98 -6.42
C TYR A 178 -5.40 12.22 -6.73
N LEU A 179 -5.48 11.12 -7.48
CA LEU A 179 -4.29 10.32 -7.85
C LEU A 179 -3.33 11.10 -8.76
N GLY A 180 -3.86 11.99 -9.60
CA GLY A 180 -3.06 12.82 -10.52
C GLY A 180 -2.39 14.04 -9.87
N ASN A 181 -2.77 14.41 -8.64
CA ASN A 181 -2.30 15.65 -7.99
C ASN A 181 -1.67 15.40 -6.61
N VAL A 182 -0.47 14.82 -6.62
CA VAL A 182 0.29 14.44 -5.41
C VAL A 182 0.47 15.59 -4.41
N LYS A 183 0.56 16.84 -4.88
CA LYS A 183 0.81 18.02 -4.01
C LYS A 183 -0.33 18.32 -3.04
N ILE A 184 -1.55 17.88 -3.34
CA ILE A 184 -2.75 18.20 -2.54
C ILE A 184 -3.32 17.00 -1.81
N GLN A 185 -2.83 15.79 -2.08
CA GLN A 185 -3.38 14.54 -1.52
C GLN A 185 -3.44 14.55 0.01
N TYR A 186 -2.34 14.93 0.67
CA TYR A 186 -2.32 15.02 2.13
C TYR A 186 -3.30 16.08 2.66
N GLN A 187 -3.32 17.27 2.06
CA GLN A 187 -4.18 18.37 2.51
C GLN A 187 -5.67 18.04 2.34
N ARG A 188 -6.06 17.34 1.27
CA ARG A 188 -7.45 16.90 1.06
C ARG A 188 -7.88 15.86 2.10
N ARG A 189 -7.03 14.87 2.38
CA ARG A 189 -7.31 13.87 3.43
C ARG A 189 -7.44 14.54 4.79
N LEU A 190 -6.50 15.43 5.13
CA LEU A 190 -6.52 16.12 6.41
C LEU A 190 -7.75 17.03 6.55
N ALA A 191 -8.17 17.72 5.49
CA ALA A 191 -9.37 18.57 5.54
C ALA A 191 -10.63 17.81 5.95
N LEU A 192 -10.79 16.56 5.48
CA LEU A 192 -11.96 15.73 5.80
C LEU A 192 -12.01 15.24 7.26
N MET A 193 -10.86 15.10 7.93
CA MET A 193 -10.79 14.71 9.35
C MET A 193 -10.68 15.93 10.28
N LYS A 194 -10.02 16.99 9.83
CA LYS A 194 -9.54 18.08 10.68
C LYS A 194 -10.10 19.45 10.31
N ASN A 195 -10.97 19.56 9.31
CA ASN A 195 -11.59 20.84 8.91
C ASN A 195 -10.57 21.92 8.48
N THR A 196 -9.40 21.53 7.98
CA THR A 196 -8.28 22.45 7.67
C THR A 196 -8.54 23.38 6.48
N ASP A 197 -9.57 23.11 5.67
CA ASP A 197 -10.01 23.96 4.57
C ASP A 197 -11.07 25.00 5.00
N GLY A 198 -11.44 25.03 6.29
CA GLY A 198 -12.44 25.92 6.86
C GLY A 198 -13.88 25.42 6.73
N ASN A 199 -14.11 24.24 6.14
CA ASN A 199 -15.43 23.61 6.10
C ASN A 199 -15.56 22.60 7.25
N ASN A 200 -16.78 22.47 7.80
CA ASN A 200 -17.06 21.48 8.84
C ASN A 200 -17.36 20.11 8.22
N HIS A 201 -16.30 19.35 7.91
CA HIS A 201 -16.38 17.98 7.40
C HIS A 201 -16.60 16.96 8.52
N ASP A 202 -15.90 17.12 9.65
CA ASP A 202 -16.09 16.29 10.84
C ASP A 202 -17.29 16.77 11.69
N ILE A 203 -18.50 16.58 11.14
CA ILE A 203 -19.76 17.02 11.74
C ILE A 203 -20.08 16.36 13.09
N HIS A 204 -19.32 15.33 13.49
CA HIS A 204 -19.50 14.60 14.73
C HIS A 204 -18.35 14.83 15.73
N ASN A 205 -17.34 15.62 15.37
CA ASN A 205 -16.15 15.88 16.17
C ASN A 205 -15.49 14.57 16.64
N TYR A 206 -15.25 13.64 15.71
CA TYR A 206 -14.53 12.40 15.95
C TYR A 206 -13.01 12.60 16.08
N TRP A 207 -12.46 13.68 15.53
CA TRP A 207 -11.07 14.07 15.72
C TRP A 207 -10.97 15.29 16.63
N HIS A 208 -9.85 15.41 17.35
CA HIS A 208 -9.57 16.64 18.07
C HIS A 208 -9.33 17.76 17.07
N HIS A 209 -9.97 18.91 17.23
CA HIS A 209 -9.72 20.14 16.43
C HIS A 209 -9.01 21.23 17.24
N THR A 210 -8.42 20.83 18.35
CA THR A 210 -7.91 21.70 19.40
C THR A 210 -6.40 21.54 19.54
N ALA A 211 -5.77 22.32 20.44
CA ALA A 211 -4.32 22.30 20.72
C ALA A 211 -3.40 23.01 19.70
N ASN A 212 -3.73 24.25 19.33
CA ASN A 212 -2.87 25.14 18.53
C ASN A 212 -1.44 25.37 19.07
N ASN A 213 -1.27 25.30 20.39
CA ASN A 213 0.02 25.41 21.06
C ASN A 213 0.46 24.03 21.58
N TRP A 214 0.42 23.03 20.71
CA TRP A 214 0.86 21.68 21.04
C TRP A 214 2.32 21.68 21.55
N ASN A 215 2.56 20.95 22.63
CA ASN A 215 3.88 20.85 23.25
C ASN A 215 4.00 19.56 24.06
N TRP A 216 5.11 18.84 23.89
CA TRP A 216 5.42 17.62 24.62
C TRP A 216 5.39 17.75 26.15
N ASP A 217 5.70 18.93 26.67
CA ASP A 217 5.87 19.21 28.10
C ASP A 217 4.63 19.86 28.73
N PHE A 218 3.52 20.00 27.99
CA PHE A 218 2.26 20.57 28.49
C PHE A 218 1.04 19.66 28.21
N PRO A 219 -0.06 19.81 28.98
CA PRO A 219 -1.31 19.07 28.74
C PRO A 219 -1.92 19.24 27.34
N SER A 220 -1.48 20.22 26.55
CA SER A 220 -1.92 20.35 25.15
C SER A 220 -1.60 19.11 24.30
N ARG A 221 -0.68 18.25 24.73
CA ARG A 221 -0.40 16.96 24.08
C ARG A 221 -1.53 15.93 24.19
N TRP A 222 -2.51 16.12 25.08
CA TRP A 222 -3.64 15.21 25.25
C TRP A 222 -4.69 15.29 24.13
N MET A 223 -4.58 16.30 23.29
CA MET A 223 -5.64 16.68 22.36
C MET A 223 -5.07 17.21 21.04
N GLY A 224 -3.86 16.77 20.71
CA GLY A 224 -3.15 17.26 19.55
C GLY A 224 -2.26 16.19 18.95
N GLN A 225 -2.17 16.24 17.63
CA GLN A 225 -1.48 15.26 16.80
C GLN A 225 0.00 15.15 17.18
N ILE A 226 0.39 13.96 17.61
CA ILE A 226 1.78 13.65 17.98
C ILE A 226 2.74 13.72 16.79
N ALA A 227 2.24 13.43 15.59
CA ALA A 227 2.94 13.51 14.31
C ALA A 227 1.94 13.85 13.20
N GLY A 228 2.43 14.33 12.04
CA GLY A 228 1.56 14.73 10.93
C GLY A 228 0.76 13.57 10.32
N ASP A 229 1.24 12.35 10.46
CA ASP A 229 0.60 11.11 10.00
C ASP A 229 -0.18 10.35 11.09
N CYS A 230 -0.12 10.81 12.35
CA CYS A 230 -0.91 10.31 13.47
C CYS A 230 -2.08 11.26 13.77
N VAL A 231 -3.20 11.07 13.06
CA VAL A 231 -4.36 11.97 13.16
C VAL A 231 -5.15 11.65 14.43
N ASP A 232 -5.23 12.63 15.33
CA ASP A 232 -5.61 12.50 16.73
C ASP A 232 -7.13 12.38 16.93
N LEU A 233 -7.57 11.29 17.56
CA LEU A 233 -8.97 11.00 17.82
C LEU A 233 -9.48 11.77 19.04
N ASN A 234 -10.70 12.30 18.96
CA ASN A 234 -11.39 12.86 20.12
C ASN A 234 -11.85 11.74 21.05
N THR A 235 -10.97 11.32 21.96
CA THR A 235 -11.21 10.21 22.89
C THR A 235 -12.28 10.51 23.94
N GLU A 236 -12.64 11.78 24.09
CA GLU A 236 -13.70 12.29 24.95
C GLU A 236 -15.11 12.12 24.33
N ASN A 237 -15.17 11.63 23.08
CA ASN A 237 -16.42 11.33 22.39
C ASN A 237 -16.85 9.89 22.64
N ASP A 238 -17.99 9.71 23.31
CA ASP A 238 -18.54 8.39 23.70
C ASP A 238 -18.62 7.43 22.50
N TYR A 239 -18.89 7.93 21.29
CA TYR A 239 -18.98 7.10 20.09
C TYR A 239 -17.61 6.59 19.65
N VAL A 240 -16.59 7.45 19.67
CA VAL A 240 -15.20 7.08 19.33
C VAL A 240 -14.66 6.09 20.35
N ALA A 241 -14.79 6.41 21.64
CA ALA A 241 -14.39 5.54 22.74
C ALA A 241 -15.07 4.17 22.64
N LYS A 242 -16.40 4.15 22.47
CA LYS A 242 -17.16 2.90 22.32
C LYS A 242 -16.70 2.10 21.11
N TYR A 243 -16.45 2.74 19.97
CA TYR A 243 -15.98 2.05 18.78
C TYR A 243 -14.63 1.36 19.01
N LEU A 244 -13.66 2.07 19.60
CA LEU A 244 -12.35 1.51 19.95
C LEU A 244 -12.49 0.35 20.95
N VAL A 245 -13.34 0.49 21.97
CA VAL A 245 -13.62 -0.57 22.95
C VAL A 245 -14.24 -1.79 22.29
N ASP A 246 -15.20 -1.61 21.37
CA ASP A 246 -15.86 -2.71 20.66
C ASP A 246 -14.88 -3.47 19.75
N CYS A 247 -14.00 -2.75 19.05
CA CYS A 247 -12.95 -3.32 18.20
C CYS A 247 -11.92 -4.09 19.02
N TYR A 248 -11.26 -3.43 19.98
CA TYR A 248 -10.23 -4.08 20.78
C TYR A 248 -10.80 -5.14 21.73
N GLY A 249 -12.07 -4.99 22.15
CA GLY A 249 -12.81 -5.98 22.92
C GLY A 249 -12.94 -7.34 22.22
N GLN A 250 -12.85 -7.40 20.88
CA GLN A 250 -12.79 -8.68 20.18
C GLN A 250 -11.52 -9.46 20.52
N PHE A 251 -10.37 -8.80 20.68
CA PHE A 251 -9.12 -9.47 21.05
C PHE A 251 -9.17 -10.01 22.49
N ILE A 252 -9.82 -9.29 23.42
CA ILE A 252 -10.09 -9.80 24.77
C ILE A 252 -10.94 -11.07 24.68
N LYS A 253 -11.98 -11.07 23.85
CA LYS A 253 -12.85 -12.24 23.62
C LYS A 253 -12.12 -13.43 22.98
N MET A 254 -11.09 -13.17 22.18
CA MET A 254 -10.22 -14.20 21.58
C MET A 254 -9.29 -14.86 22.61
N GLY A 255 -8.97 -14.16 23.71
CA GLY A 255 -8.13 -14.69 24.79
C GLY A 255 -6.85 -13.92 25.05
N VAL A 256 -6.68 -12.71 24.49
CA VAL A 256 -5.56 -11.83 24.86
C VAL A 256 -5.55 -11.60 26.38
N ASP A 257 -4.37 -11.74 27.00
CA ASP A 257 -4.24 -11.72 28.47
C ASP A 257 -4.12 -10.31 29.04
N GLY A 258 -3.66 -9.36 28.23
CA GLY A 258 -3.56 -7.95 28.60
C GLY A 258 -3.28 -7.02 27.42
N PHE A 259 -3.33 -5.71 27.69
CA PHE A 259 -2.97 -4.67 26.73
C PHE A 259 -1.78 -3.84 27.19
N ARG A 260 -0.86 -3.57 26.26
CA ARG A 260 0.02 -2.41 26.31
C ARG A 260 -0.67 -1.32 25.51
N ILE A 261 -0.91 -0.16 26.10
CA ILE A 261 -1.60 0.94 25.44
C ILE A 261 -0.57 1.99 25.00
N ASP A 262 -0.41 2.11 23.69
CA ASP A 262 0.46 3.08 23.04
C ASP A 262 0.13 4.51 23.42
N THR A 263 1.15 5.37 23.46
CA THR A 263 1.01 6.83 23.60
C THR A 263 0.04 7.27 24.71
N SER A 264 -0.09 6.51 25.79
CA SER A 264 -1.03 6.80 26.89
C SER A 264 -0.79 8.17 27.54
N GLY A 265 0.42 8.72 27.44
CA GLY A 265 0.72 10.10 27.86
C GLY A 265 0.02 11.20 27.04
N HIS A 266 -0.65 10.84 25.94
CA HIS A 266 -1.43 11.67 25.03
C HIS A 266 -2.94 11.51 25.18
N ILE A 267 -3.40 10.73 26.15
CA ILE A 267 -4.81 10.69 26.55
C ILE A 267 -4.85 11.10 28.03
N SER A 268 -5.85 11.86 28.46
CA SER A 268 -5.92 12.27 29.86
C SER A 268 -6.26 11.09 30.79
N ARG A 269 -5.83 11.16 32.06
CA ARG A 269 -6.23 10.18 33.08
C ARG A 269 -7.74 10.14 33.27
N LEU A 270 -8.41 11.30 33.24
CA LEU A 270 -9.86 11.40 33.35
C LEU A 270 -10.56 10.62 32.24
N THR A 271 -10.09 10.77 31.01
CA THR A 271 -10.59 10.04 29.83
C THR A 271 -10.38 8.53 29.98
N PHE A 272 -9.21 8.09 30.42
CA PHE A 272 -8.97 6.66 30.71
C PHE A 272 -9.92 6.09 31.77
N ASN A 273 -10.10 6.79 32.89
CA ASN A 273 -10.95 6.34 34.00
C ASN A 273 -12.44 6.39 33.64
N LYS A 274 -12.83 7.25 32.70
CA LYS A 274 -14.20 7.38 32.23
C LYS A 274 -14.55 6.38 31.14
N GLU A 275 -13.75 6.38 30.07
CA GLU A 275 -14.09 5.74 28.80
C GLU A 275 -13.48 4.36 28.66
N PHE A 276 -12.20 4.15 28.98
CA PHE A 276 -11.52 2.93 28.56
C PHE A 276 -11.41 1.88 29.67
N ILE A 277 -10.88 2.23 30.84
CA ILE A 277 -10.51 1.25 31.87
C ILE A 277 -11.72 0.43 32.33
N PRO A 278 -12.87 1.02 32.74
CA PRO A 278 -14.01 0.24 33.24
C PRO A 278 -14.57 -0.72 32.18
N GLN A 279 -14.55 -0.32 30.91
CA GLN A 279 -15.10 -1.12 29.82
C GLN A 279 -14.20 -2.31 29.48
N PHE A 280 -12.88 -2.11 29.40
CA PHE A 280 -11.93 -3.22 29.19
C PHE A 280 -11.85 -4.16 30.39
N GLU A 281 -11.93 -3.65 31.63
CA GLU A 281 -12.02 -4.51 32.82
C GLU A 281 -13.29 -5.38 32.80
N ALA A 282 -14.44 -4.81 32.43
CA ALA A 282 -15.69 -5.53 32.31
C ALA A 282 -15.61 -6.65 31.26
N LEU A 283 -15.04 -6.36 30.07
CA LEU A 283 -14.79 -7.36 29.03
C LEU A 283 -13.79 -8.43 29.50
N GLY A 284 -12.70 -8.01 30.14
CA GLY A 284 -11.67 -8.90 30.69
C GLY A 284 -12.23 -9.86 31.75
N LYS A 285 -13.19 -9.40 32.54
CA LYS A 285 -13.95 -10.24 33.48
C LYS A 285 -14.94 -11.15 32.77
N GLN A 286 -15.71 -10.62 31.82
CA GLN A 286 -16.70 -11.39 31.05
C GLN A 286 -16.06 -12.57 30.33
N TYR A 287 -14.87 -12.39 29.76
CA TYR A 287 -14.15 -13.40 28.98
C TYR A 287 -12.96 -14.03 29.74
N GLU A 288 -12.94 -13.99 31.07
CA GLU A 288 -11.83 -14.54 31.87
C GLU A 288 -11.52 -16.02 31.59
N ASN A 289 -12.52 -16.81 31.18
CA ASN A 289 -12.35 -18.22 30.83
C ASN A 289 -11.56 -18.45 29.53
N LYS A 290 -11.32 -17.41 28.73
CA LYS A 290 -10.50 -17.46 27.51
C LYS A 290 -9.02 -17.19 27.75
N ARG A 291 -8.67 -16.69 28.93
CA ARG A 291 -7.32 -16.23 29.27
C ARG A 291 -6.59 -17.26 30.10
N LEU A 292 -5.27 -17.32 29.95
CA LEU A 292 -4.46 -18.34 30.61
C LEU A 292 -4.57 -18.19 32.14
N ASN A 293 -4.86 -19.30 32.81
CA ASN A 293 -5.09 -19.37 34.26
C ASN A 293 -6.22 -18.48 34.80
N LYS A 294 -7.08 -17.91 33.92
CA LYS A 294 -8.12 -16.94 34.28
C LYS A 294 -7.57 -15.76 35.11
N ALA A 295 -6.32 -15.37 34.89
CA ALA A 295 -5.72 -14.22 35.56
C ALA A 295 -6.60 -12.97 35.33
N PRO A 296 -6.61 -11.93 36.18
CA PRO A 296 -7.26 -10.65 35.85
C PRO A 296 -6.70 -10.04 34.55
N PHE A 297 -7.50 -9.26 33.84
CA PHE A 297 -7.04 -8.62 32.60
C PHE A 297 -6.05 -7.51 32.95
N PHE A 298 -4.86 -7.57 32.38
CA PHE A 298 -3.78 -6.65 32.72
C PHE A 298 -3.69 -5.54 31.69
N MET A 299 -3.62 -4.29 32.16
CA MET A 299 -3.45 -3.13 31.27
C MET A 299 -2.33 -2.25 31.80
N TYR A 300 -1.47 -1.81 30.89
CA TYR A 300 -0.46 -0.82 31.20
C TYR A 300 -0.21 0.13 30.03
N GLY A 301 0.04 1.40 30.34
CA GLY A 301 0.21 2.46 29.35
C GLY A 301 1.66 2.89 29.15
N GLU A 302 1.94 3.34 27.95
CA GLU A 302 3.16 4.09 27.63
C GLU A 302 2.97 5.59 27.93
N VAL A 303 3.45 6.02 29.09
CA VAL A 303 3.49 7.46 29.45
C VAL A 303 4.93 7.93 29.32
N CYS A 304 5.37 8.21 28.09
CA CYS A 304 6.77 8.54 27.81
C CYS A 304 7.20 9.83 28.54
N THR A 305 7.99 9.65 29.61
CA THR A 305 8.62 10.73 30.37
C THR A 305 10.13 10.67 30.14
N ARG A 306 10.64 11.38 29.13
CA ARG A 306 12.06 11.41 28.73
C ARG A 306 12.99 12.08 29.76
N MET A 307 13.04 11.55 30.98
CA MET A 307 13.88 11.99 32.08
C MET A 307 14.03 10.89 33.14
N ASN A 308 14.97 11.09 34.06
CA ASN A 308 15.30 10.18 35.15
C ASN A 308 14.73 10.60 36.52
N ASP A 309 13.73 11.50 36.56
CA ASP A 309 13.00 11.84 37.79
C ASP A 309 11.60 11.22 37.78
N VAL A 310 11.10 10.88 38.97
CA VAL A 310 9.76 10.29 39.15
C VAL A 310 8.65 11.29 38.80
N THR A 311 8.83 12.57 39.14
CA THR A 311 7.89 13.64 38.78
C THR A 311 8.37 14.37 37.53
N TYR A 312 7.61 14.27 36.43
CA TYR A 312 8.00 14.76 35.12
C TYR A 312 8.03 16.29 35.12
N ARG A 313 9.24 16.88 35.14
CA ARG A 313 9.45 18.35 35.17
C ARG A 313 8.65 19.06 36.27
N GLY A 314 8.46 18.41 37.42
CA GLY A 314 7.65 18.95 38.52
C GLY A 314 6.12 18.91 38.30
N GLN A 315 5.65 18.27 37.21
CA GLN A 315 4.24 18.19 36.84
C GLN A 315 3.70 16.78 37.09
N ALA A 316 2.85 16.64 38.12
CA ALA A 316 2.26 15.35 38.46
C ALA A 316 1.35 14.81 37.35
N ASN A 317 0.53 15.64 36.72
CA ASN A 317 -0.42 15.26 35.66
C ASN A 317 0.24 14.69 34.39
N LEU A 318 1.54 14.92 34.20
CA LEU A 318 2.30 14.40 33.06
C LEU A 318 3.23 13.22 33.43
N SER A 319 3.25 12.82 34.69
CA SER A 319 4.05 11.69 35.20
C SER A 319 3.40 10.34 34.98
N CYS A 320 4.23 9.30 34.83
CA CYS A 320 3.79 7.90 34.75
C CYS A 320 2.82 7.53 35.89
N TYR A 321 3.19 7.83 37.14
CA TYR A 321 2.40 7.44 38.31
C TYR A 321 0.99 8.03 38.34
N PHE A 322 0.74 9.15 37.65
CA PHE A 322 -0.53 9.86 37.67
C PHE A 322 -1.68 8.94 37.26
N TYR A 323 -1.45 8.15 36.22
CA TYR A 323 -2.42 7.27 35.56
C TYR A 323 -2.80 6.04 36.39
N THR A 324 -2.06 5.74 37.45
CA THR A 324 -2.32 4.59 38.34
C THR A 324 -3.42 4.84 39.38
N TRP A 325 -3.97 6.06 39.40
CA TRP A 325 -4.94 6.52 40.38
C TRP A 325 -6.31 6.79 39.77
N LYS A 326 -7.37 6.53 40.54
CA LYS A 326 -8.73 6.94 40.18
C LYS A 326 -8.82 8.45 39.99
N SER A 327 -9.64 8.85 39.03
CA SER A 327 -10.02 10.24 38.85
C SER A 327 -11.01 10.73 39.90
N ASP A 328 -11.11 12.05 40.06
CA ASP A 328 -12.10 12.68 40.93
C ASP A 328 -13.53 12.39 40.42
N GLU A 329 -14.33 11.75 41.27
CA GLU A 329 -15.72 11.39 40.96
C GLU A 329 -16.58 12.62 40.64
N ALA A 330 -16.29 13.79 41.23
CA ALA A 330 -16.99 15.03 40.93
C ALA A 330 -16.72 15.54 39.51
N LEU A 331 -15.55 15.26 38.93
CA LEU A 331 -15.23 15.58 37.53
C LEU A 331 -15.89 14.57 36.59
N LEU A 332 -15.80 13.28 36.90
CA LEU A 332 -16.46 12.22 36.13
C LEU A 332 -17.98 12.43 36.02
N ASN A 333 -18.62 12.94 37.08
CA ASN A 333 -20.05 13.26 37.09
C ASN A 333 -20.45 14.46 36.23
N LYS A 334 -19.50 15.33 35.86
CA LYS A 334 -19.74 16.46 34.93
C LYS A 334 -19.52 16.09 33.46
N TRP A 335 -18.96 14.91 33.20
CA TRP A 335 -18.61 14.47 31.85
C TRP A 335 -19.85 14.29 30.97
N ASP A 336 -19.87 14.98 29.83
CA ASP A 336 -20.84 14.78 28.75
C ASP A 336 -20.09 14.58 27.43
N GLY A 337 -19.79 13.32 27.12
CA GLY A 337 -19.20 12.90 25.84
C GLY A 337 -20.27 12.44 24.83
N SER A 338 -21.55 12.74 25.09
CA SER A 338 -22.65 12.20 24.32
C SER A 338 -22.67 12.67 22.87
N LYS A 339 -23.23 11.85 21.97
CA LYS A 339 -23.47 12.24 20.58
C LYS A 339 -24.23 13.57 20.47
N SER A 340 -25.23 13.79 21.33
CA SER A 340 -26.00 15.04 21.35
C SER A 340 -25.17 16.26 21.75
N TYR A 341 -24.17 16.11 22.60
CA TYR A 341 -23.26 17.19 22.95
C TYR A 341 -22.37 17.55 21.74
N TRP A 342 -21.71 16.53 21.17
CA TRP A 342 -20.74 16.71 20.09
C TRP A 342 -21.35 17.13 18.75
N ASP A 343 -22.51 16.59 18.35
CA ASP A 343 -23.20 17.00 17.12
C ASP A 343 -23.63 18.49 17.12
N ASN A 344 -23.78 19.08 18.30
CA ASN A 344 -24.13 20.50 18.46
C ASN A 344 -22.90 21.42 18.49
N GLN A 345 -21.69 20.89 18.42
CA GLN A 345 -20.46 21.67 18.35
C GLN A 345 -20.01 21.83 16.89
N VAL A 346 -19.57 23.04 16.54
CA VAL A 346 -18.79 23.30 15.32
C VAL A 346 -17.45 23.84 15.79
N ILE A 347 -16.41 23.03 15.66
CA ILE A 347 -15.08 23.33 16.20
C ILE A 347 -14.11 23.51 15.02
N PRO A 348 -13.79 24.75 14.62
CA PRO A 348 -12.75 25.00 13.61
C PRO A 348 -11.40 24.43 14.06
N GLU A 349 -10.58 24.01 13.10
CA GLU A 349 -9.21 23.58 13.40
C GLU A 349 -8.45 24.68 14.13
N GLY A 350 -7.84 24.30 15.24
CA GLY A 350 -7.14 25.23 16.11
C GLY A 350 -8.02 25.96 17.10
N SER A 351 -9.13 25.37 17.51
CA SER A 351 -9.92 25.93 18.60
C SER A 351 -9.30 25.63 19.96
N GLU A 352 -9.79 26.30 21.01
CA GLU A 352 -9.49 25.95 22.40
C GLU A 352 -10.29 24.70 22.83
N PRO A 353 -9.81 23.92 23.81
CA PRO A 353 -10.53 22.78 24.39
C PRO A 353 -11.96 23.13 24.84
N VAL A 354 -12.91 22.19 24.69
CA VAL A 354 -14.31 22.37 25.08
C VAL A 354 -14.88 21.20 25.89
N GLY A 355 -15.88 21.48 26.74
CA GLY A 355 -16.66 20.45 27.44
C GLY A 355 -15.80 19.44 28.21
N PRO A 356 -15.93 18.13 27.95
CA PRO A 356 -15.16 17.10 28.65
C PRO A 356 -13.65 17.31 28.55
N GLN A 357 -13.17 17.92 27.46
CA GLN A 357 -11.77 18.23 27.28
C GLN A 357 -11.24 19.28 28.27
N LEU A 358 -12.05 20.28 28.63
CA LEU A 358 -11.71 21.25 29.67
C LEU A 358 -11.67 20.58 31.05
N LEU A 359 -12.57 19.61 31.30
CA LEU A 359 -12.58 18.86 32.56
C LEU A 359 -11.28 18.09 32.77
N CYS A 360 -10.69 17.54 31.69
CA CYS A 360 -9.39 16.86 31.75
C CYS A 360 -8.28 17.78 32.30
N LEU A 361 -8.35 19.09 32.04
CA LEU A 361 -7.36 20.07 32.53
C LEU A 361 -7.56 20.46 34.00
N GLU A 362 -8.71 20.16 34.61
CA GLU A 362 -9.00 20.47 36.03
C GLU A 362 -8.36 19.46 36.99
N GLU A 363 -7.84 18.34 36.48
CA GLU A 363 -7.36 17.23 37.30
C GLU A 363 -5.95 17.48 37.87
N THR A 364 -5.86 17.60 39.20
CA THR A 364 -4.61 18.01 39.89
C THR A 364 -4.17 17.08 41.02
N THR A 365 -4.98 16.06 41.36
CA THR A 365 -4.72 15.21 42.53
C THR A 365 -3.68 14.12 42.24
N SER A 366 -2.74 13.98 43.17
CA SER A 366 -1.70 12.94 43.14
C SER A 366 -1.48 12.41 44.56
N PRO A 367 -2.28 11.43 45.01
CA PRO A 367 -2.14 10.83 46.33
C PRO A 367 -0.85 9.99 46.43
N LYS A 368 -0.60 9.45 47.63
CA LYS A 368 0.51 8.54 47.90
C LYS A 368 0.02 7.20 48.43
N SER A 369 0.76 6.13 48.16
CA SER A 369 0.51 4.79 48.70
C SER A 369 1.75 4.25 49.44
N ASN A 370 1.54 3.23 50.26
CA ASN A 370 2.60 2.37 50.78
C ASN A 370 2.57 0.96 50.17
N ASN A 371 1.78 0.72 49.13
CA ASN A 371 1.49 -0.62 48.61
C ASN A 371 2.73 -1.40 48.16
N ALA A 372 3.76 -0.71 47.66
CA ALA A 372 5.02 -1.33 47.27
C ALA A 372 6.04 -1.48 48.42
N LYS A 373 5.81 -0.84 49.56
CA LYS A 373 6.77 -0.75 50.69
C LYS A 373 6.39 -1.71 51.79
N MET A 374 7.39 -2.33 52.40
CA MET A 374 7.19 -3.07 53.65
C MET A 374 7.04 -2.08 54.81
N LEU A 375 6.20 -2.41 55.79
CA LEU A 375 6.04 -1.62 57.00
C LEU A 375 6.72 -2.33 58.16
N ASN A 376 7.66 -1.66 58.83
CA ASN A 376 8.44 -2.22 59.92
C ASN A 376 9.11 -3.57 59.55
N GLY A 377 9.57 -3.70 58.31
CA GLY A 377 10.22 -4.92 57.82
C GLY A 377 9.28 -6.11 57.59
N ALA A 378 7.96 -5.91 57.62
CA ALA A 378 6.94 -6.93 57.33
C ALA A 378 6.09 -6.57 56.11
N TRP A 379 5.54 -7.59 55.47
CA TRP A 379 4.51 -7.43 54.44
C TRP A 379 3.17 -7.04 55.08
N HIS A 380 2.38 -6.22 54.38
CA HIS A 380 1.00 -5.93 54.73
C HIS A 380 0.09 -6.05 53.50
N GLU A 381 -1.22 -6.17 53.73
CA GLU A 381 -2.16 -6.15 52.61
C GLU A 381 -2.17 -4.77 51.94
N PRO A 382 -2.05 -4.69 50.61
CA PRO A 382 -2.16 -3.43 49.87
C PRO A 382 -3.59 -2.85 49.90
N ASP A 383 -3.70 -1.52 49.88
CA ASP A 383 -4.95 -0.78 49.70
C ASP A 383 -5.10 -0.32 48.25
N TYR A 384 -5.93 -1.03 47.49
CA TYR A 384 -6.24 -0.72 46.09
C TYR A 384 -7.52 0.11 45.93
N SER A 385 -8.10 0.67 47.00
CA SER A 385 -9.37 1.41 46.93
C SER A 385 -9.34 2.62 45.99
N GLN A 386 -8.15 3.22 45.80
CA GLN A 386 -7.87 4.34 44.91
C GLN A 386 -7.11 3.94 43.63
N SER A 387 -6.91 2.64 43.36
CA SER A 387 -6.30 2.17 42.12
C SER A 387 -7.23 2.43 40.95
N SER A 388 -6.71 2.97 39.83
CA SER A 388 -7.50 3.06 38.59
C SER A 388 -7.73 1.70 37.94
N GLY A 389 -6.96 0.66 38.29
CA GLY A 389 -6.87 -0.58 37.52
C GLY A 389 -5.87 -0.52 36.35
N PHE A 390 -5.28 0.65 36.10
CA PHE A 390 -4.31 0.89 35.03
C PHE A 390 -2.90 1.03 35.56
N ASN A 391 -1.95 0.40 34.86
CA ASN A 391 -0.52 0.39 35.23
C ASN A 391 0.30 1.10 34.16
N VAL A 392 1.61 1.16 34.30
CA VAL A 392 2.47 1.93 33.39
C VAL A 392 3.82 1.27 33.16
N ILE A 393 4.45 1.64 32.04
CA ILE A 393 5.89 1.50 31.86
C ILE A 393 6.60 2.45 32.83
N ASP A 394 7.59 1.95 33.57
CA ASP A 394 8.41 2.76 34.49
C ASP A 394 9.51 3.53 33.74
N PHE A 395 9.12 4.57 33.00
CA PHE A 395 10.06 5.40 32.25
C PHE A 395 11.16 6.04 33.10
N PRO A 396 10.88 6.54 34.32
CA PRO A 396 11.95 7.05 35.18
C PRO A 396 13.03 5.99 35.45
N MET A 397 12.63 4.76 35.79
CA MET A 397 13.58 3.64 35.97
C MET A 397 14.30 3.31 34.67
N HIS A 398 13.57 3.21 33.55
CA HIS A 398 14.09 2.96 32.21
C HIS A 398 15.27 3.89 31.88
N TYR A 399 15.06 5.21 31.97
CA TYR A 399 16.11 6.21 31.69
C TYR A 399 17.27 6.21 32.69
N SER A 400 17.13 5.50 33.80
CA SER A 400 18.13 5.40 34.87
C SER A 400 18.98 4.13 34.82
N TYR A 401 18.72 3.20 33.87
CA TYR A 401 19.49 1.96 33.70
C TYR A 401 20.88 2.12 33.06
N ASN A 402 21.47 3.32 33.14
CA ASN A 402 22.91 3.45 32.92
C ASN A 402 23.71 2.64 33.96
N THR A 403 23.19 2.51 35.18
CA THR A 403 23.67 1.54 36.19
C THR A 403 22.48 1.05 37.02
N ALA A 404 22.59 -0.15 37.60
CA ALA A 404 21.55 -0.63 38.53
C ALA A 404 21.36 0.32 39.73
N GLN A 405 22.43 0.94 40.24
CA GLN A 405 22.33 1.85 41.38
C GLN A 405 21.52 3.11 41.08
N GLN A 406 21.66 3.67 39.88
CA GLN A 406 20.90 4.84 39.46
C GLN A 406 19.42 4.50 39.33
N ALA A 407 19.09 3.39 38.66
CA ALA A 407 17.73 2.89 38.57
C ALA A 407 17.14 2.68 39.98
N PHE A 408 17.81 1.89 40.84
CA PHE A 408 17.34 1.63 42.20
C PHE A 408 17.11 2.89 43.05
N SER A 409 17.81 4.00 42.78
CA SER A 409 17.62 5.24 43.54
C SER A 409 16.23 5.87 43.33
N LEU A 410 15.55 5.54 42.22
CA LEU A 410 14.20 6.04 41.95
C LEU A 410 13.11 5.38 42.78
N ALA A 411 13.47 4.30 43.47
CA ALA A 411 12.61 3.60 44.42
C ALA A 411 12.16 4.50 45.60
N SER A 412 12.81 5.66 45.78
CA SER A 412 12.36 6.72 46.69
C SER A 412 10.99 7.31 46.30
N GLY A 413 10.61 7.30 45.02
CA GLY A 413 9.33 7.81 44.54
C GLY A 413 8.24 6.76 44.33
N ASP A 414 8.46 5.52 44.76
CA ASP A 414 7.48 4.43 44.64
C ASP A 414 6.13 4.73 45.29
N GLU A 415 6.13 5.55 46.34
CA GLU A 415 4.92 5.99 47.03
C GLU A 415 4.02 6.87 46.16
N CYS A 416 4.52 7.44 45.06
CA CYS A 416 3.72 8.23 44.13
C CYS A 416 2.79 7.37 43.25
N TYR A 417 3.14 6.09 43.05
CA TYR A 417 2.31 5.14 42.32
C TYR A 417 1.29 4.51 43.26
N ASN A 418 0.12 4.12 42.74
CA ASN A 418 -0.83 3.35 43.54
C ASN A 418 -0.22 2.02 43.99
N ASP A 419 0.47 1.29 43.10
CA ASP A 419 1.32 0.16 43.46
C ASP A 419 2.39 -0.06 42.39
N ALA A 420 3.58 0.41 42.70
CA ALA A 420 4.70 0.36 41.78
C ALA A 420 5.23 -1.08 41.53
N THR A 421 4.70 -2.10 42.22
CA THR A 421 5.02 -3.51 41.94
C THR A 421 4.38 -4.04 40.65
N PHE A 422 3.38 -3.34 40.10
CA PHE A 422 2.75 -3.66 38.81
C PHE A 422 3.38 -2.95 37.61
N ASN A 423 4.32 -2.02 37.84
CA ASN A 423 4.99 -1.32 36.75
C ASN A 423 5.73 -2.32 35.85
N VAL A 424 5.59 -2.15 34.53
CA VAL A 424 6.42 -2.87 33.55
C VAL A 424 7.74 -2.13 33.43
N VAL A 425 8.85 -2.85 33.55
CA VAL A 425 10.19 -2.25 33.59
C VAL A 425 11.06 -2.90 32.53
N TYR A 426 11.81 -2.11 31.77
CA TYR A 426 12.77 -2.59 30.77
C TYR A 426 13.99 -1.68 30.68
N VAL A 427 15.11 -2.24 30.22
CA VAL A 427 16.34 -1.47 29.96
C VAL A 427 16.23 -0.74 28.63
N ASP A 428 15.88 -1.44 27.54
CA ASP A 428 15.67 -0.84 26.22
C ASP A 428 14.40 -1.38 25.54
N SER A 429 13.96 -0.69 24.48
CA SER A 429 12.77 -1.02 23.71
C SER A 429 12.94 -0.72 22.21
N HIS A 430 11.85 -0.83 21.47
CA HIS A 430 11.77 -0.46 20.06
C HIS A 430 11.83 1.03 19.75
N ASP A 431 11.87 1.90 20.77
CA ASP A 431 11.94 3.36 20.60
C ASP A 431 13.06 3.99 21.42
N TYR A 432 13.30 3.45 22.62
CA TYR A 432 14.10 4.14 23.63
C TYR A 432 15.12 3.24 24.32
N SER A 433 16.24 3.83 24.71
CA SER A 433 17.19 3.27 25.66
C SER A 433 17.60 4.31 26.71
N PRO A 434 18.33 3.90 27.77
CA PRO A 434 19.02 4.82 28.65
C PRO A 434 20.11 5.57 27.86
N GLY A 435 20.59 6.70 28.40
CA GLY A 435 21.60 7.54 27.74
C GLY A 435 22.92 6.84 27.35
N PRO A 436 23.82 7.51 26.62
CA PRO A 436 23.80 8.95 26.31
C PRO A 436 22.93 9.34 25.11
N SER A 437 22.48 8.38 24.29
CA SER A 437 21.54 8.61 23.19
C SER A 437 20.40 7.61 23.31
N ASP A 438 19.21 8.10 23.62
CA ASP A 438 18.05 7.23 23.82
C ASP A 438 17.48 6.67 22.53
N THR A 439 17.92 7.17 21.37
CA THR A 439 17.55 6.68 20.04
C THR A 439 18.34 5.44 19.60
N ASN A 440 19.30 4.97 20.39
CA ASN A 440 20.17 3.85 20.04
C ASN A 440 19.89 2.66 20.96
N ARG A 441 20.11 1.43 20.50
CA ARG A 441 20.05 0.24 21.36
C ARG A 441 21.02 0.40 22.52
N PHE A 442 20.67 -0.07 23.70
CA PHE A 442 21.53 0.12 24.87
C PHE A 442 22.92 -0.51 24.64
N GLY A 443 23.96 0.33 24.66
CA GLY A 443 25.32 -0.04 24.27
C GLY A 443 26.17 -0.70 25.36
N GLY A 444 25.58 -1.04 26.52
CA GLY A 444 26.31 -1.56 27.66
C GLY A 444 27.00 -2.91 27.40
N THR A 445 28.05 -3.19 28.18
CA THR A 445 28.77 -4.48 28.13
C THR A 445 27.91 -5.63 28.65
N ASP A 446 28.31 -6.89 28.43
CA ASP A 446 27.58 -8.04 29.00
C ASP A 446 27.48 -7.97 30.52
N ALA A 447 28.54 -7.50 31.19
CA ALA A 447 28.54 -7.34 32.64
C ALA A 447 27.57 -6.23 33.11
N GLN A 448 27.44 -5.14 32.35
CA GLN A 448 26.49 -4.07 32.63
C GLN A 448 25.05 -4.49 32.35
N TRP A 449 24.82 -5.26 31.27
CA TRP A 449 23.55 -5.92 31.03
C TRP A 449 23.19 -6.89 32.16
N ALA A 450 24.14 -7.73 32.59
CA ALA A 450 23.93 -8.65 33.70
C ALA A 450 23.60 -7.91 35.01
N GLU A 451 24.26 -6.80 35.31
CA GLU A 451 23.94 -5.91 36.44
C GLU A 451 22.49 -5.41 36.37
N ASN A 452 22.11 -4.82 35.24
CA ASN A 452 20.77 -4.27 35.06
C ASN A 452 19.69 -5.36 35.15
N LEU A 453 19.93 -6.52 34.53
CA LEU A 453 19.03 -7.68 34.60
C LEU A 453 18.92 -8.23 36.02
N SER A 454 20.01 -8.29 36.78
CA SER A 454 19.98 -8.72 38.18
C SER A 454 19.07 -7.83 39.01
N LEU A 455 19.10 -6.50 38.81
CA LEU A 455 18.14 -5.61 39.46
C LEU A 455 16.71 -5.84 38.93
N LEU A 456 16.55 -5.86 37.61
CA LEU A 456 15.25 -5.97 36.95
C LEU A 456 14.45 -7.20 37.40
N PHE A 457 15.11 -8.34 37.60
CA PHE A 457 14.45 -9.59 37.96
C PHE A 457 14.28 -9.81 39.48
N THR A 458 15.08 -9.15 40.31
CA THR A 458 15.05 -9.32 41.78
C THR A 458 14.43 -8.16 42.54
N PHE A 459 14.28 -7.00 41.91
CA PHE A 459 13.56 -5.86 42.48
C PHE A 459 12.05 -5.94 42.17
N ARG A 460 11.31 -4.88 42.50
CA ARG A 460 9.86 -4.82 42.21
C ARG A 460 9.58 -4.81 40.72
N GLY A 461 8.30 -4.86 40.35
CA GLY A 461 7.86 -4.64 38.98
C GLY A 461 7.83 -5.92 38.17
N ILE A 462 7.41 -5.78 36.91
CA ILE A 462 7.27 -6.84 35.93
C ILE A 462 8.40 -6.68 34.91
N PRO A 463 9.38 -7.60 34.89
CA PRO A 463 10.54 -7.47 34.02
C PRO A 463 10.15 -7.71 32.56
N CYS A 464 10.58 -6.80 31.69
CA CYS A 464 10.39 -6.89 30.24
C CYS A 464 11.74 -6.79 29.53
N LEU A 465 11.96 -7.65 28.53
CA LEU A 465 13.14 -7.64 27.68
C LEU A 465 12.72 -7.44 26.23
N TYR A 466 13.35 -6.50 25.53
CA TYR A 466 13.20 -6.34 24.08
C TYR A 466 14.10 -7.35 23.35
N TYR A 467 13.58 -8.00 22.30
CA TYR A 467 14.26 -9.10 21.62
C TYR A 467 15.71 -8.81 21.22
N GLY A 468 16.53 -9.85 21.18
CA GLY A 468 17.95 -9.78 20.84
C GLY A 468 18.84 -9.16 21.91
N SER A 469 18.30 -8.49 22.93
CA SER A 469 19.10 -7.96 24.05
C SER A 469 19.80 -9.07 24.84
N GLU A 470 19.23 -10.28 24.87
CA GLU A 470 19.78 -11.50 25.47
C GLU A 470 21.12 -11.96 24.86
N VAL A 471 21.41 -11.53 23.63
CA VAL A 471 22.65 -11.83 22.89
C VAL A 471 23.44 -10.58 22.50
N GLY A 472 23.04 -9.41 23.01
CA GLY A 472 23.69 -8.14 22.68
C GLY A 472 23.52 -7.72 21.21
N PHE A 473 22.43 -8.15 20.57
CA PHE A 473 22.13 -7.84 19.19
C PHE A 473 22.06 -6.32 18.94
N ARG A 474 22.92 -5.84 18.03
CA ARG A 474 22.98 -4.43 17.57
C ARG A 474 23.12 -3.38 18.67
N ARG A 475 23.86 -3.69 19.74
CA ARG A 475 24.22 -2.72 20.78
C ARG A 475 24.77 -1.42 20.19
N GLY A 476 24.28 -0.29 20.69
CA GLY A 476 24.71 1.04 20.26
C GLY A 476 24.25 1.48 18.87
N VAL A 477 23.58 0.63 18.10
CA VAL A 477 23.02 0.97 16.78
C VAL A 477 21.73 1.75 16.95
N VAL A 478 21.48 2.73 16.08
CA VAL A 478 20.22 3.50 16.02
C VAL A 478 19.02 2.54 15.94
N ILE A 479 18.06 2.69 16.85
CA ILE A 479 16.88 1.82 16.96
C ILE A 479 15.99 2.00 15.74
N ASP A 480 15.59 3.24 15.47
CA ASP A 480 14.72 3.60 14.36
C ASP A 480 15.31 4.80 13.58
N LYS A 481 15.34 4.69 12.26
CA LYS A 481 15.75 5.77 11.36
C LYS A 481 14.56 6.38 10.61
N GLY A 482 13.34 5.97 10.93
CA GLY A 482 12.15 6.29 10.17
C GLY A 482 12.30 5.79 8.72
N PRO A 483 11.78 6.54 7.73
CA PRO A 483 11.89 6.18 6.32
C PRO A 483 13.27 6.55 5.75
N ASN A 484 14.37 6.37 6.47
CA ASN A 484 15.71 6.80 6.03
C ASN A 484 16.69 5.63 5.94
N GLY A 485 16.40 4.69 5.04
CA GLY A 485 17.29 3.59 4.68
C GLY A 485 16.77 2.20 5.07
N PRO A 486 17.59 1.16 4.83
CA PRO A 486 17.17 -0.22 5.04
C PRO A 486 17.11 -0.54 6.53
N LEU A 487 16.07 -1.26 6.92
CA LEU A 487 15.81 -1.57 8.32
C LEU A 487 16.83 -2.58 8.86
N SER A 488 17.39 -3.41 7.99
CA SER A 488 18.57 -4.24 8.18
C SER A 488 19.81 -3.46 8.59
N ASN A 489 19.78 -2.14 8.75
CA ASN A 489 20.84 -1.34 9.39
C ASN A 489 20.39 -0.63 10.69
N THR A 490 19.30 -1.07 11.31
CA THR A 490 18.70 -0.49 12.53
C THR A 490 18.61 -1.48 13.69
N GLY A 491 18.34 -1.01 14.91
CA GLY A 491 18.14 -1.86 16.09
C GLY A 491 16.87 -2.73 16.03
N ARG A 492 15.95 -2.46 15.10
CA ARG A 492 14.67 -3.16 14.90
C ARG A 492 14.75 -4.40 13.98
N ALA A 493 15.93 -4.95 13.70
CA ALA A 493 16.16 -5.89 12.58
C ALA A 493 16.58 -7.30 13.01
N TYR A 494 15.89 -7.92 13.96
CA TYR A 494 16.26 -9.26 14.43
C TYR A 494 15.62 -10.34 13.58
N PHE A 495 16.23 -10.61 12.44
CA PHE A 495 15.69 -11.51 11.43
C PHE A 495 16.08 -12.96 11.66
N GLY A 496 15.84 -13.48 12.86
CA GLY A 496 15.87 -14.92 13.10
C GLY A 496 17.21 -15.66 13.03
N GLY A 497 18.26 -15.12 12.40
CA GLY A 497 19.54 -15.83 12.17
C GLY A 497 20.18 -16.36 13.45
N TYR A 498 20.10 -15.56 14.52
CA TYR A 498 20.55 -15.92 15.87
C TYR A 498 19.73 -17.06 16.49
N ILE A 499 18.51 -17.29 16.03
CA ILE A 499 17.55 -18.27 16.56
C ILE A 499 17.14 -19.33 15.52
N THR A 500 17.99 -19.57 14.52
CA THR A 500 17.86 -20.71 13.59
C THR A 500 18.33 -22.02 14.24
N GLY A 501 17.74 -23.13 13.81
CA GLY A 501 17.95 -24.45 14.41
C GLY A 501 16.79 -24.89 15.31
N ASP A 502 16.90 -26.11 15.84
CA ASP A 502 15.84 -26.75 16.61
C ASP A 502 15.93 -26.39 18.09
N VAL A 503 14.79 -26.09 18.71
CA VAL A 503 14.66 -25.90 20.16
C VAL A 503 13.37 -26.54 20.65
N GLU A 504 13.48 -27.29 21.74
CA GLU A 504 12.35 -27.88 22.45
C GLU A 504 12.45 -27.51 23.93
N ALA A 505 11.45 -26.79 24.46
CA ALA A 505 11.41 -26.38 25.85
C ALA A 505 10.43 -27.26 26.64
N SER A 506 10.98 -28.12 27.50
CA SER A 506 10.20 -28.97 28.40
C SER A 506 9.54 -28.18 29.54
N ASP A 507 10.17 -27.08 29.98
CA ASP A 507 9.63 -26.12 30.94
C ASP A 507 10.32 -24.76 30.78
N PHE A 508 9.89 -23.74 31.53
CA PHE A 508 10.51 -22.42 31.52
C PHE A 508 11.96 -22.48 31.98
N GLY A 509 12.91 -22.20 31.08
CA GLY A 509 14.34 -22.30 31.37
C GLY A 509 14.92 -23.73 31.29
N GLU A 510 14.14 -24.72 30.83
CA GLU A 510 14.55 -26.12 30.66
C GLU A 510 14.32 -26.59 29.23
N TYR A 511 15.41 -26.82 28.49
CA TYR A 511 15.35 -27.04 27.04
C TYR A 511 16.47 -27.93 26.50
N LYS A 512 16.27 -28.37 25.25
CA LYS A 512 17.31 -28.88 24.36
C LYS A 512 17.33 -28.01 23.10
N ALA A 513 18.52 -27.72 22.57
CA ALA A 513 18.67 -26.88 21.40
C ALA A 513 19.85 -27.32 20.53
N SER A 514 19.78 -27.03 19.22
CA SER A 514 20.86 -27.20 18.25
C SER A 514 20.94 -26.01 17.30
N GLY A 515 22.01 -25.88 16.49
CA GLY A 515 22.19 -24.74 15.58
C GLY A 515 22.50 -23.41 16.28
N ASN A 516 22.19 -22.28 15.62
CA ASN A 516 22.46 -20.95 16.18
C ASN A 516 21.62 -20.64 17.41
N VAL A 517 20.40 -21.17 17.51
CA VAL A 517 19.56 -21.01 18.71
C VAL A 517 20.23 -21.60 19.94
N ALA A 518 21.02 -22.68 19.81
CA ALA A 518 21.83 -23.19 20.91
C ALA A 518 22.96 -22.23 21.29
N ALA A 519 23.62 -21.59 20.33
CA ALA A 519 24.64 -20.57 20.59
C ALA A 519 24.04 -19.34 21.29
N SER A 520 22.89 -18.86 20.84
CA SER A 520 22.13 -17.77 21.48
C SER A 520 21.76 -18.12 22.92
N LEU A 521 21.20 -19.30 23.14
CA LEU A 521 20.82 -19.77 24.48
C LEU A 521 22.04 -20.01 25.38
N ASN A 522 23.21 -20.33 24.81
CA ASN A 522 24.47 -20.49 25.54
C ASN A 522 25.21 -19.18 25.82
N HIS A 523 24.83 -18.07 25.16
CA HIS A 523 25.42 -16.76 25.39
C HIS A 523 25.36 -16.37 26.87
N ASP A 524 26.42 -15.77 27.41
CA ASP A 524 26.54 -15.50 28.84
C ASP A 524 25.38 -14.66 29.41
N VAL A 525 24.88 -13.68 28.64
CA VAL A 525 23.72 -12.85 29.05
C VAL A 525 22.41 -13.64 29.00
N ALA A 526 22.19 -14.50 28.01
CA ALA A 526 21.01 -15.37 27.94
C ALA A 526 21.02 -16.39 29.08
N GLN A 527 22.18 -16.98 29.38
CA GLN A 527 22.39 -17.89 30.50
C GLN A 527 22.16 -17.20 31.86
N HIS A 528 22.56 -15.93 32.00
CA HIS A 528 22.27 -15.12 33.17
C HIS A 528 20.77 -14.89 33.34
N LEU A 529 20.08 -14.56 32.25
CA LEU A 529 18.64 -14.35 32.22
C LEU A 529 17.85 -15.61 32.60
N ILE A 530 18.23 -16.78 32.07
CA ILE A 530 17.63 -18.08 32.43
C ILE A 530 17.75 -18.34 33.94
N ARG A 531 18.91 -18.07 34.54
CA ARG A 531 19.14 -18.21 35.99
C ARG A 531 18.25 -17.26 36.79
N LEU A 532 18.16 -16.00 36.37
CA LEU A 532 17.33 -14.99 37.01
C LEU A 532 15.84 -15.33 36.92
N ASN A 533 15.37 -15.84 35.77
CA ASN A 533 14.02 -16.37 35.63
C ASN A 533 13.77 -17.50 36.61
N LYS A 534 14.64 -18.53 36.67
CA LYS A 534 14.49 -19.64 37.64
C LYS A 534 14.41 -19.15 39.10
N ILE A 535 15.28 -18.22 39.49
CA ILE A 535 15.25 -17.60 40.82
C ILE A 535 13.92 -16.87 41.06
N ARG A 536 13.47 -16.02 40.13
CA ARG A 536 12.23 -15.25 40.27
C ARG A 536 11.01 -16.16 40.35
N GLN A 537 10.93 -17.18 39.49
CA GLN A 537 9.83 -18.15 39.46
C GLN A 537 9.69 -18.88 40.80
N ALA A 538 10.81 -19.32 41.38
CA ALA A 538 10.84 -20.02 42.66
C ALA A 538 10.44 -19.17 43.88
N VAL A 539 10.55 -17.83 43.81
CA VAL A 539 10.42 -16.95 44.98
C VAL A 539 9.26 -15.95 44.82
N PRO A 540 8.08 -16.22 45.42
CA PRO A 540 6.93 -15.31 45.37
C PRO A 540 7.23 -13.87 45.82
N ALA A 541 8.11 -13.68 46.81
CA ALA A 541 8.53 -12.36 47.26
C ALA A 541 9.24 -11.53 46.17
N LEU A 542 9.95 -12.17 45.23
CA LEU A 542 10.58 -11.44 44.12
C LEU A 542 9.54 -11.04 43.06
N ARG A 543 8.58 -11.93 42.80
CA ARG A 543 7.47 -11.71 41.85
C ARG A 543 6.54 -10.59 42.30
N LYS A 544 6.00 -10.71 43.53
CA LYS A 544 4.86 -9.92 44.02
C LYS A 544 5.15 -9.09 45.26
N GLY A 545 6.33 -9.23 45.84
CA GLY A 545 6.58 -8.73 47.18
C GLY A 545 6.82 -7.23 47.27
N GLN A 546 6.40 -6.68 48.39
CA GLN A 546 6.81 -5.38 48.88
C GLN A 546 8.31 -5.37 49.18
N TRP A 547 8.91 -4.18 49.33
CA TRP A 547 10.34 -4.07 49.60
C TRP A 547 10.68 -3.04 50.68
N THR A 548 11.87 -3.18 51.28
CA THR A 548 12.49 -2.15 52.14
C THR A 548 14.02 -2.25 52.11
N THR A 549 14.70 -1.13 52.38
CA THR A 549 16.14 -1.06 52.68
C THR A 549 16.43 -0.98 54.18
N ASP A 550 15.40 -0.97 55.03
CA ASP A 550 15.56 -0.89 56.47
C ASP A 550 16.33 -2.11 57.00
N GLY A 551 17.35 -1.84 57.81
CA GLY A 551 18.26 -2.87 58.30
C GLY A 551 19.10 -3.54 57.22
N CYS A 552 19.29 -2.92 56.05
CA CYS A 552 20.17 -3.43 54.99
C CYS A 552 21.43 -2.58 54.89
N LYS A 553 22.60 -3.20 54.97
CA LYS A 553 23.89 -2.56 54.75
C LYS A 553 24.67 -3.33 53.69
N ALA A 554 24.68 -2.82 52.46
CA ALA A 554 25.47 -3.38 51.38
C ALA A 554 26.98 -3.25 51.68
N ASN A 555 27.75 -4.27 51.30
CA ASN A 555 29.21 -4.31 51.32
C ASN A 555 29.71 -4.37 49.87
N GLY A 556 29.49 -3.26 49.15
CA GLY A 556 29.49 -3.19 47.69
C GLY A 556 28.07 -3.27 47.12
N GLY A 557 27.76 -2.43 46.13
CA GLY A 557 26.49 -2.47 45.39
C GLY A 557 25.22 -2.14 46.19
N ILE A 558 24.17 -2.93 46.00
CA ILE A 558 22.78 -2.68 46.46
C ILE A 558 22.35 -3.80 47.42
N ALA A 559 21.59 -3.48 48.46
CA ALA A 559 20.95 -4.47 49.33
C ALA A 559 19.53 -4.06 49.72
N PHE A 560 18.58 -5.00 49.64
CA PHE A 560 17.19 -4.79 50.05
C PHE A 560 16.53 -6.10 50.48
N LYS A 561 15.38 -5.99 51.15
CA LYS A 561 14.51 -7.11 51.55
C LYS A 561 13.24 -7.11 50.71
N ARG A 562 12.69 -8.30 50.47
CA ARG A 562 11.42 -8.52 49.77
C ARG A 562 10.52 -9.42 50.60
N ALA A 563 9.23 -9.10 50.67
CA ALA A 563 8.25 -9.94 51.35
C ALA A 563 6.90 -9.98 50.64
N TYR A 564 6.31 -11.17 50.54
CA TYR A 564 4.95 -11.40 50.07
C TYR A 564 4.32 -12.50 50.92
N LYS A 565 3.38 -12.13 51.81
CA LYS A 565 2.79 -13.05 52.78
C LYS A 565 3.90 -13.78 53.56
N ASP A 566 3.94 -15.12 53.51
CA ASP A 566 4.95 -15.95 54.19
C ASP A 566 6.29 -16.06 53.42
N SER A 567 6.35 -15.59 52.17
CA SER A 567 7.59 -15.58 51.38
C SER A 567 8.44 -14.36 51.75
N TYR A 568 9.70 -14.59 52.13
CA TYR A 568 10.64 -13.54 52.53
C TYR A 568 12.02 -13.79 51.90
N ALA A 569 12.60 -12.77 51.29
CA ALA A 569 13.91 -12.85 50.65
C ALA A 569 14.80 -11.66 51.01
N LEU A 570 16.10 -11.92 51.19
CA LEU A 570 17.15 -10.91 51.31
C LEU A 570 17.93 -10.90 49.99
N VAL A 571 18.15 -9.72 49.41
CA VAL A 571 18.83 -9.55 48.14
C VAL A 571 20.04 -8.66 48.32
N ALA A 572 21.21 -9.15 47.87
CA ALA A 572 22.43 -8.36 47.74
C ALA A 572 22.91 -8.44 46.29
N LEU A 573 23.22 -7.30 45.67
CA LEU A 573 23.59 -7.18 44.27
C LEU A 573 24.92 -6.42 44.15
N ASN A 574 25.80 -6.89 43.27
CA ASN A 574 27.16 -6.37 43.07
C ASN A 574 27.98 -6.31 44.38
N GLY A 575 27.85 -7.31 45.25
CA GLY A 575 28.55 -7.34 46.53
C GLY A 575 27.79 -8.12 47.60
N GLY A 576 28.45 -8.32 48.74
CA GLY A 576 27.84 -8.89 49.93
C GLY A 576 26.95 -7.88 50.66
N ALA A 577 26.29 -8.30 51.73
CA ALA A 577 25.50 -7.40 52.57
C ALA A 577 25.32 -7.93 53.99
N THR A 578 25.07 -7.03 54.92
CA THR A 578 24.56 -7.34 56.26
C THR A 578 23.11 -6.92 56.36
N PHE A 579 22.26 -7.83 56.80
CA PHE A 579 20.83 -7.63 57.05
C PHE A 579 20.56 -7.78 58.55
N THR A 580 19.98 -6.77 59.20
CA THR A 580 19.47 -6.83 60.59
C THR A 580 17.97 -7.03 60.60
N ASP A 581 17.38 -7.28 61.77
CA ASP A 581 15.92 -7.40 61.96
C ASP A 581 15.29 -8.45 61.02
N CYS A 582 16.04 -9.52 60.75
CA CYS A 582 15.57 -10.63 59.93
C CYS A 582 14.54 -11.45 60.71
N PRO A 583 13.35 -11.74 60.15
CA PRO A 583 12.39 -12.64 60.78
C PRO A 583 13.02 -14.00 61.11
N ALA A 584 12.63 -14.60 62.23
CA ALA A 584 13.13 -15.90 62.65
C ALA A 584 12.85 -16.99 61.60
N GLY A 585 13.89 -17.69 61.17
CA GLY A 585 13.84 -18.74 60.16
C GLY A 585 15.24 -19.13 59.69
N THR A 586 15.32 -20.14 58.83
CA THR A 586 16.57 -20.54 58.15
C THR A 586 16.60 -19.95 56.75
N TYR A 587 17.58 -19.13 56.44
CA TYR A 587 17.71 -18.47 55.15
C TYR A 587 18.68 -19.25 54.26
N THR A 588 18.21 -19.72 53.10
CA THR A 588 19.06 -20.44 52.14
C THR A 588 19.38 -19.52 50.97
N ASP A 589 20.67 -19.30 50.70
CA ASP A 589 21.12 -18.62 49.49
C ASP A 589 20.90 -19.52 48.27
N LEU A 590 20.05 -19.10 47.33
CA LEU A 590 19.71 -19.88 46.15
C LEU A 590 20.87 -20.04 45.16
N VAL A 591 21.91 -19.21 45.27
CA VAL A 591 23.11 -19.27 44.42
C VAL A 591 24.13 -20.26 44.94
N THR A 592 24.36 -20.29 46.26
CA THR A 592 25.42 -21.10 46.87
C THR A 592 24.91 -22.31 47.65
N GLY A 593 23.62 -22.35 47.99
CA GLY A 593 23.02 -23.35 48.88
C GLY A 593 23.37 -23.16 50.36
N LYS A 594 24.16 -22.14 50.72
CA LYS A 594 24.54 -21.86 52.11
C LYS A 594 23.33 -21.41 52.93
N THR A 595 23.27 -21.86 54.18
CA THR A 595 22.19 -21.55 55.12
C THR A 595 22.64 -20.62 56.22
N TYR A 596 21.76 -19.70 56.61
CA TYR A 596 21.99 -18.67 57.63
C TYR A 596 20.83 -18.65 58.64
N THR A 597 21.11 -18.30 59.89
CA THR A 597 20.09 -18.18 60.95
C THR A 597 20.44 -17.02 61.87
N GLY A 598 19.41 -16.41 62.47
CA GLY A 598 19.57 -15.35 63.47
C GLY A 598 18.97 -14.01 63.00
N PRO A 599 18.88 -13.02 63.91
CA PRO A 599 18.28 -11.72 63.61
C PRO A 599 19.18 -10.82 62.77
N THR A 600 20.48 -11.11 62.71
CA THR A 600 21.46 -10.44 61.86
C THR A 600 22.17 -11.47 60.98
N ILE A 601 22.11 -11.28 59.66
CA ILE A 601 22.71 -12.16 58.67
C ILE A 601 23.69 -11.36 57.83
N THR A 602 24.94 -11.81 57.77
CA THR A 602 25.95 -11.26 56.84
C THR A 602 26.25 -12.29 55.77
N VAL A 603 26.11 -11.88 54.51
CA VAL A 603 26.46 -12.67 53.34
C VAL A 603 27.62 -12.02 52.60
N ASP A 604 28.61 -12.82 52.23
CA ASP A 604 29.70 -12.42 51.35
C ASP A 604 29.37 -12.75 49.90
N ALA A 605 29.74 -11.86 48.98
CA ALA A 605 29.67 -12.10 47.55
C ALA A 605 30.81 -11.37 46.81
N PRO A 606 31.24 -11.87 45.64
CA PRO A 606 32.16 -11.13 44.78
C PRO A 606 31.59 -9.75 44.42
N ASN A 607 32.43 -8.71 44.47
CA ASN A 607 32.07 -7.33 44.13
C ASN A 607 32.26 -7.08 42.63
N ASN A 608 31.54 -7.84 41.79
CA ASN A 608 31.58 -7.76 40.33
C ASN A 608 30.20 -7.40 39.79
N GLN A 609 30.13 -6.74 38.63
CA GLN A 609 28.85 -6.37 38.00
C GLN A 609 28.05 -7.63 37.61
N GLY A 610 26.76 -7.63 37.94
CA GLY A 610 25.84 -8.73 37.66
C GLY A 610 25.73 -9.76 38.78
N GLN A 611 26.64 -9.76 39.77
CA GLN A 611 26.53 -10.68 40.89
C GLN A 611 25.27 -10.42 41.72
N VAL A 612 24.63 -11.49 42.17
CA VAL A 612 23.49 -11.42 43.08
C VAL A 612 23.52 -12.56 44.09
N ARG A 613 23.04 -12.30 45.30
CA ARG A 613 22.70 -13.27 46.33
C ARG A 613 21.24 -13.11 46.67
N VAL A 614 20.51 -14.22 46.70
CA VAL A 614 19.09 -14.26 47.07
C VAL A 614 18.91 -15.28 48.17
N LEU A 615 18.78 -14.80 49.39
CA LEU A 615 18.60 -15.63 50.57
C LEU A 615 17.12 -15.73 50.90
N VAL A 616 16.55 -16.93 50.82
CA VAL A 616 15.11 -17.16 51.00
C VAL A 616 14.85 -17.86 52.32
N LYS A 617 13.94 -17.27 53.11
CA LYS A 617 13.51 -17.80 54.39
C LYS A 617 12.78 -19.13 54.23
N ASP A 618 13.19 -20.11 55.02
CA ASP A 618 12.68 -21.48 55.13
C ASP A 618 12.63 -22.24 53.79
N TRP A 619 13.55 -21.92 52.88
CA TRP A 619 13.71 -22.64 51.61
C TRP A 619 14.37 -24.01 51.82
N THR A 620 13.70 -25.07 51.34
CA THR A 620 14.12 -26.47 51.52
C THR A 620 14.80 -27.08 50.28
N GLY A 621 14.85 -26.36 49.15
CA GLY A 621 15.38 -26.89 47.88
C GLY A 621 16.90 -26.83 47.73
N GLY A 622 17.63 -26.26 48.69
CA GLY A 622 19.09 -26.07 48.58
C GLY A 622 19.49 -25.06 47.50
N LYS A 623 20.65 -25.28 46.86
CA LYS A 623 21.12 -24.49 45.70
C LYS A 623 20.18 -24.70 44.50
N LEU A 624 19.71 -23.61 43.90
CA LEU A 624 18.72 -23.65 42.82
C LEU A 624 19.34 -23.56 41.41
N ILE A 625 20.43 -22.80 41.26
CA ILE A 625 21.03 -22.53 39.95
C ILE A 625 22.46 -23.07 39.85
N GLU A 626 22.91 -23.36 38.64
CA GLU A 626 24.32 -23.61 38.34
C GLU A 626 25.11 -22.29 38.31
N ASP A 627 26.42 -22.36 38.57
CA ASP A 627 27.31 -21.21 38.41
C ASP A 627 27.35 -20.75 36.94
N GLY A 628 27.40 -19.45 36.71
CA GLY A 628 27.48 -18.82 35.38
C GLY A 628 28.56 -17.73 35.32
N ALA A 629 28.56 -16.95 34.23
CA ALA A 629 29.60 -15.95 33.98
C ALA A 629 29.57 -14.80 35.01
N PHE A 630 28.36 -14.44 35.47
CA PHE A 630 28.14 -13.33 36.40
C PHE A 630 27.66 -13.79 37.79
N ILE A 631 26.73 -14.76 37.84
CA ILE A 631 26.20 -15.31 39.10
C ILE A 631 26.84 -16.67 39.37
N TYR A 632 27.68 -16.73 40.39
CA TYR A 632 28.42 -17.94 40.78
C TYR A 632 28.77 -17.94 42.28
N GLU A 633 29.18 -19.09 42.80
CA GLU A 633 29.68 -19.21 44.17
C GLU A 633 31.15 -18.78 44.29
N THR A 634 32.05 -19.49 43.62
CA THR A 634 33.51 -19.32 43.78
C THR A 634 34.18 -18.63 42.60
N ALA A 635 33.84 -19.04 41.37
CA ALA A 635 34.46 -18.53 40.15
C ALA A 635 33.47 -18.53 38.99
N ALA A 636 33.61 -17.58 38.07
CA ALA A 636 32.79 -17.48 36.87
C ALA A 636 32.91 -18.74 36.00
N GLN A 637 31.78 -19.14 35.40
CA GLN A 637 31.66 -20.30 34.51
C GLN A 637 30.94 -19.91 33.22
N HIS A 638 31.49 -20.30 32.08
CA HIS A 638 30.92 -20.01 30.77
C HIS A 638 30.46 -21.31 30.11
N LYS A 639 29.32 -21.31 29.43
CA LYS A 639 28.93 -22.47 28.59
C LYS A 639 29.82 -22.49 27.34
N GLY A 640 30.22 -23.68 26.88
CA GLY A 640 30.86 -23.84 25.58
C GLY A 640 29.86 -23.67 24.43
N GLY A 641 30.34 -23.56 23.19
CA GLY A 641 29.44 -23.51 22.01
C GLY A 641 28.66 -22.21 21.84
N GLN A 642 29.21 -21.07 22.30
CA GLN A 642 28.62 -19.73 22.09
C GLN A 642 28.93 -19.14 20.71
N THR A 643 29.67 -19.87 19.87
CA THR A 643 30.06 -19.42 18.55
C THR A 643 28.88 -19.60 17.60
N TYR A 644 28.36 -18.49 17.10
CA TYR A 644 27.44 -18.48 15.96
C TYR A 644 28.14 -19.01 14.71
N ASP A 645 27.38 -19.56 13.78
CA ASP A 645 27.90 -19.94 12.47
C ASP A 645 28.42 -18.75 11.64
N GLY A 646 28.18 -17.52 12.11
CA GLY A 646 28.62 -16.27 11.50
C GLY A 646 27.70 -15.78 10.38
N ASN A 647 26.59 -16.47 10.13
CA ASN A 647 25.61 -16.10 9.13
C ASN A 647 24.43 -15.40 9.82
N GLU A 648 24.27 -14.10 9.58
CA GLU A 648 22.94 -13.53 9.67
C GLU A 648 22.08 -14.18 8.57
N GLU A 649 20.80 -14.42 8.87
CA GLU A 649 19.90 -15.04 7.90
C GLU A 649 19.92 -14.22 6.60
N ALA A 650 20.08 -14.89 5.45
CA ALA A 650 20.12 -14.19 4.18
C ALA A 650 18.86 -13.35 3.99
N GLY A 651 18.97 -12.26 3.21
CA GLY A 651 17.80 -11.51 2.80
C GLY A 651 16.78 -12.42 2.11
N THR A 652 15.50 -12.18 2.37
CA THR A 652 14.40 -13.05 1.97
C THR A 652 13.83 -12.64 0.61
N THR A 653 12.92 -13.44 0.08
CA THR A 653 12.11 -13.08 -1.08
C THR A 653 10.87 -12.31 -0.61
N TRP A 654 10.26 -11.58 -1.54
CA TRP A 654 8.98 -10.90 -1.35
C TRP A 654 8.10 -11.19 -2.57
N ILE A 655 6.82 -10.89 -2.43
CA ILE A 655 5.90 -10.90 -3.56
C ILE A 655 6.29 -9.79 -4.53
N ASP A 656 6.91 -10.18 -5.64
CA ASP A 656 7.37 -9.29 -6.73
C ASP A 656 6.45 -9.37 -7.97
N GLU A 657 5.21 -9.82 -7.75
CA GLU A 657 4.18 -9.82 -8.78
C GLU A 657 3.71 -8.40 -9.07
N ALA A 658 3.42 -8.11 -10.34
CA ALA A 658 2.84 -6.81 -10.71
C ALA A 658 1.50 -6.60 -9.98
N PRO A 659 1.21 -5.37 -9.51
CA PRO A 659 -0.04 -5.10 -8.85
C PRO A 659 -1.19 -5.31 -9.82
N ILE A 660 -2.24 -5.86 -9.26
CA ILE A 660 -3.50 -6.15 -9.91
C ILE A 660 -4.43 -5.00 -9.61
N GLN A 661 -4.81 -4.29 -10.67
CA GLN A 661 -5.62 -3.10 -10.54
C GLN A 661 -7.06 -3.50 -10.14
N PRO A 662 -7.73 -2.69 -9.31
CA PRO A 662 -9.11 -2.97 -8.92
C PRO A 662 -10.02 -3.12 -10.14
N ALA A 663 -11.03 -3.97 -10.01
CA ALA A 663 -12.04 -4.18 -11.04
C ALA A 663 -12.62 -2.84 -11.52
N SER A 664 -12.42 -2.50 -12.80
CA SER A 664 -12.74 -1.20 -13.36
C SER A 664 -13.00 -1.27 -14.85
N VAL A 665 -13.73 -0.28 -15.38
CA VAL A 665 -13.90 -0.06 -16.81
C VAL A 665 -13.21 1.26 -17.16
N SER A 666 -12.17 1.19 -17.98
CA SER A 666 -11.44 2.37 -18.45
C SER A 666 -11.85 2.75 -19.87
N PHE A 667 -11.90 4.06 -20.14
CA PHE A 667 -12.23 4.62 -21.44
C PHE A 667 -11.08 5.46 -21.96
N SER A 668 -10.80 5.41 -23.26
CA SER A 668 -9.72 6.21 -23.86
C SER A 668 -9.98 7.73 -23.84
N GLN A 669 -11.18 8.17 -23.45
CA GLN A 669 -11.56 9.57 -23.37
C GLN A 669 -12.65 9.78 -22.30
N ALA A 670 -12.56 10.90 -21.58
CA ALA A 670 -13.58 11.33 -20.63
C ALA A 670 -14.82 11.92 -21.34
N GLY A 671 -15.97 11.98 -20.64
CA GLY A 671 -17.18 12.63 -21.13
C GLY A 671 -16.97 14.11 -21.47
N GLY A 672 -17.79 14.67 -22.36
CA GLY A 672 -17.66 16.07 -22.78
C GLY A 672 -18.37 16.40 -24.09
N SER A 673 -18.11 17.57 -24.64
CA SER A 673 -18.64 17.95 -25.96
C SER A 673 -17.69 17.53 -27.07
N PHE A 674 -18.23 17.04 -28.19
CA PHE A 674 -17.45 16.68 -29.38
C PHE A 674 -18.09 17.25 -30.65
N ARG A 675 -17.24 17.59 -31.62
CA ARG A 675 -17.61 18.29 -32.86
C ARG A 675 -17.60 17.39 -34.10
N THR A 676 -16.98 16.22 -34.01
CA THR A 676 -16.96 15.24 -35.11
C THR A 676 -18.30 14.52 -35.26
N GLU A 677 -18.57 13.93 -36.43
CA GLU A 677 -19.81 13.19 -36.66
C GLU A 677 -19.98 12.03 -35.68
N THR A 678 -18.87 11.35 -35.40
CA THR A 678 -18.70 10.33 -34.37
C THR A 678 -17.37 10.53 -33.66
N ILE A 679 -17.25 10.07 -32.43
CA ILE A 679 -15.97 9.81 -31.78
C ILE A 679 -15.79 8.30 -31.62
N ASN A 680 -14.57 7.84 -31.81
CA ASN A 680 -14.17 6.45 -31.56
C ASN A 680 -13.35 6.42 -30.30
N MET A 681 -13.71 5.51 -29.40
CA MET A 681 -13.04 5.31 -28.14
C MET A 681 -12.79 3.82 -27.94
N THR A 682 -11.84 3.49 -27.08
CA THR A 682 -11.73 2.13 -26.54
C THR A 682 -12.31 2.08 -25.14
N VAL A 683 -12.95 0.96 -24.81
CA VAL A 683 -13.37 0.59 -23.46
C VAL A 683 -12.66 -0.69 -23.07
N THR A 684 -12.07 -0.72 -21.89
CA THR A 684 -11.33 -1.89 -21.41
C THR A 684 -11.82 -2.26 -20.02
N LEU A 685 -12.18 -3.53 -19.85
CA LEU A 685 -12.42 -4.10 -18.52
C LEU A 685 -11.07 -4.56 -17.96
N SER A 686 -10.75 -4.17 -16.74
CA SER A 686 -9.57 -4.64 -16.01
C SER A 686 -9.48 -6.17 -16.02
N GLU A 687 -8.27 -6.73 -16.14
CA GLU A 687 -7.99 -8.18 -16.17
C GLU A 687 -8.57 -8.93 -14.96
N ASP A 688 -8.66 -8.26 -13.81
CA ASP A 688 -9.09 -8.83 -12.53
C ASP A 688 -10.59 -8.75 -12.28
N ALA A 689 -11.35 -8.17 -13.20
CA ALA A 689 -12.79 -8.20 -13.10
C ALA A 689 -13.31 -9.62 -13.35
N LYS A 690 -14.23 -10.06 -12.51
CA LYS A 690 -15.02 -11.28 -12.73
C LYS A 690 -15.98 -11.11 -13.90
N SER A 691 -16.59 -9.94 -14.01
CA SER A 691 -17.50 -9.58 -15.09
C SER A 691 -17.54 -8.06 -15.27
N GLY A 692 -18.03 -7.58 -16.41
CA GLY A 692 -18.24 -6.16 -16.60
C GLY A 692 -19.00 -5.88 -17.89
N TRP A 693 -19.61 -4.71 -17.97
CA TRP A 693 -20.40 -4.29 -19.12
C TRP A 693 -20.40 -2.77 -19.26
N TYR A 694 -20.69 -2.30 -20.47
CA TYR A 694 -21.08 -0.91 -20.72
C TYR A 694 -22.39 -0.84 -21.50
N GLN A 695 -23.07 0.30 -21.46
CA GLN A 695 -24.32 0.56 -22.14
C GLN A 695 -24.37 1.99 -22.62
N ILE A 696 -24.52 2.18 -23.93
CA ILE A 696 -24.82 3.50 -24.50
C ILE A 696 -26.33 3.73 -24.36
N GLN A 697 -26.73 4.91 -23.90
CA GLN A 697 -28.13 5.27 -23.65
C GLN A 697 -29.02 5.02 -24.88
N GLY A 698 -30.00 4.12 -24.72
CA GLY A 698 -30.91 3.68 -25.79
C GLY A 698 -30.39 2.52 -26.64
N GLN A 699 -29.30 1.87 -26.25
CA GLN A 699 -28.77 0.63 -26.84
C GLN A 699 -28.71 -0.50 -25.80
N ASP A 700 -28.48 -1.73 -26.26
CA ASP A 700 -28.32 -2.91 -25.40
C ASP A 700 -27.00 -2.88 -24.62
N LYS A 701 -26.95 -3.59 -23.49
CA LYS A 701 -25.72 -3.78 -22.72
C LYS A 701 -24.72 -4.63 -23.49
N VAL A 702 -23.47 -4.22 -23.49
CA VAL A 702 -22.34 -4.94 -24.07
C VAL A 702 -21.46 -5.46 -22.96
N ASN A 703 -21.35 -6.79 -22.84
CA ASN A 703 -20.44 -7.42 -21.89
C ASN A 703 -18.99 -7.27 -22.36
N LEU A 704 -18.11 -6.97 -21.43
CA LEU A 704 -16.68 -6.80 -21.66
C LEU A 704 -15.94 -8.06 -21.21
N THR A 705 -14.87 -8.39 -21.92
CA THR A 705 -13.96 -9.47 -21.54
C THR A 705 -12.81 -8.87 -20.72
N PRO A 706 -12.49 -9.39 -19.52
CA PRO A 706 -11.37 -8.90 -18.71
C PRO A 706 -10.07 -8.90 -19.52
N GLY A 707 -9.33 -7.79 -19.48
CA GLY A 707 -8.07 -7.60 -20.20
C GLY A 707 -8.18 -7.25 -21.69
N VAL A 708 -9.40 -7.20 -22.24
CA VAL A 708 -9.61 -6.95 -23.67
C VAL A 708 -10.19 -5.55 -23.87
N SER A 709 -9.52 -4.76 -24.72
CA SER A 709 -10.05 -3.47 -25.18
C SER A 709 -11.02 -3.68 -26.33
N GLU A 710 -12.23 -3.15 -26.18
CA GLU A 710 -13.26 -3.11 -27.22
C GLU A 710 -13.36 -1.71 -27.81
N ASN A 711 -13.60 -1.59 -29.11
CA ASN A 711 -13.87 -0.30 -29.73
C ASN A 711 -15.35 0.04 -29.54
N LEU A 712 -15.62 1.29 -29.19
CA LEU A 712 -16.96 1.86 -29.13
C LEU A 712 -17.01 3.16 -29.92
N THR A 713 -18.14 3.43 -30.54
CA THR A 713 -18.40 4.64 -31.32
C THR A 713 -19.62 5.34 -30.75
N ILE A 714 -19.52 6.65 -30.50
CA ILE A 714 -20.66 7.48 -30.07
C ILE A 714 -20.78 8.69 -31.00
N GLY A 715 -22.00 9.17 -31.25
CA GLY A 715 -22.29 10.28 -32.16
C GLY A 715 -23.11 9.91 -33.40
N GLU A 716 -23.17 8.63 -33.75
CA GLU A 716 -23.97 8.16 -34.87
C GLU A 716 -25.47 8.37 -34.56
N GLY A 717 -26.16 9.12 -35.43
CA GLY A 717 -27.58 9.46 -35.23
C GLY A 717 -27.87 10.55 -34.19
N MET A 718 -26.85 11.16 -33.58
CA MET A 718 -27.01 12.34 -32.72
C MET A 718 -27.11 13.61 -33.58
N ASN A 719 -28.06 14.49 -33.25
CA ASN A 719 -28.14 15.86 -33.76
C ASN A 719 -27.25 16.79 -32.92
N PHE A 720 -26.95 17.99 -33.44
CA PHE A 720 -26.26 19.00 -32.66
C PHE A 720 -27.14 19.48 -31.49
N GLY A 721 -26.58 19.44 -30.28
CA GLY A 721 -27.28 19.65 -29.02
C GLY A 721 -27.72 18.36 -28.32
N ASP A 722 -27.72 17.21 -29.00
CA ASP A 722 -28.09 15.94 -28.39
C ASP A 722 -27.00 15.46 -27.41
N THR A 723 -27.44 14.84 -26.33
CA THR A 723 -26.58 14.17 -25.34
C THR A 723 -26.79 12.66 -25.36
N LYS A 724 -25.72 11.92 -25.13
CA LYS A 724 -25.75 10.47 -24.90
C LYS A 724 -24.87 10.12 -23.71
N THR A 725 -25.41 9.27 -22.84
CA THR A 725 -24.67 8.76 -21.68
C THR A 725 -24.21 7.33 -21.94
N ILE A 726 -22.99 6.99 -21.51
CA ILE A 726 -22.49 5.62 -21.44
C ILE A 726 -22.47 5.23 -19.97
N ASP A 727 -23.31 4.28 -19.57
CA ASP A 727 -23.25 3.66 -18.24
C ASP A 727 -22.34 2.44 -18.29
N TRP A 728 -21.63 2.13 -17.21
CA TRP A 728 -20.78 0.96 -17.14
C TRP A 728 -20.77 0.33 -15.76
N SER A 729 -20.34 -0.93 -15.69
CA SER A 729 -20.17 -1.68 -14.46
C SER A 729 -19.04 -2.70 -14.59
N ALA A 730 -18.29 -2.90 -13.50
CA ALA A 730 -17.31 -3.97 -13.34
C ALA A 730 -17.54 -4.65 -11.98
N GLU A 731 -17.59 -5.98 -11.97
CA GLU A 731 -17.66 -6.83 -10.79
C GLU A 731 -16.26 -7.40 -10.52
N GLY A 732 -15.72 -7.22 -9.31
CA GLY A 732 -14.47 -7.84 -8.88
C GLY A 732 -14.63 -9.31 -8.49
N GLN A 733 -13.52 -10.02 -8.34
CA GLN A 733 -13.52 -11.42 -7.86
C GLN A 733 -14.11 -11.56 -6.46
N ASP A 734 -14.05 -10.50 -5.65
CA ASP A 734 -14.66 -10.39 -4.32
C ASP A 734 -16.19 -10.17 -4.36
N GLY A 735 -16.77 -10.07 -5.56
CA GLY A 735 -18.20 -9.82 -5.78
C GLY A 735 -18.61 -8.36 -5.62
N LYS A 736 -17.69 -7.43 -5.35
CA LYS A 736 -18.01 -5.99 -5.30
C LYS A 736 -18.21 -5.44 -6.70
N VAL A 737 -19.18 -4.55 -6.87
CA VAL A 737 -19.51 -3.94 -8.16
C VAL A 737 -19.15 -2.46 -8.13
N LYS A 738 -18.28 -2.03 -9.05
CA LYS A 738 -18.11 -0.62 -9.42
C LYS A 738 -18.97 -0.28 -10.63
N SER A 739 -19.48 0.94 -10.68
CA SER A 739 -20.24 1.45 -11.82
C SER A 739 -20.05 2.95 -11.96
N GLY A 740 -20.23 3.46 -13.17
CA GLY A 740 -20.14 4.89 -13.44
C GLY A 740 -20.82 5.26 -14.75
N SER A 741 -20.76 6.54 -15.10
CA SER A 741 -21.36 7.05 -16.34
C SER A 741 -20.51 8.15 -16.98
N LEU A 742 -20.46 8.20 -18.30
CA LEU A 742 -19.85 9.26 -19.11
C LEU A 742 -20.92 9.93 -19.96
N THR A 743 -21.02 11.26 -19.97
CA THR A 743 -21.99 11.97 -20.83
C THR A 743 -21.26 12.70 -21.96
N PHE A 744 -21.76 12.53 -23.18
CA PHE A 744 -21.24 13.16 -24.39
C PHE A 744 -22.30 14.03 -25.06
N THR A 745 -21.92 15.25 -25.45
CA THR A 745 -22.79 16.20 -26.17
C THR A 745 -22.25 16.44 -27.57
N LYS A 746 -23.04 16.19 -28.61
CA LYS A 746 -22.62 16.52 -29.98
C LYS A 746 -22.89 18.00 -30.24
N VAL A 747 -21.87 18.77 -30.61
CA VAL A 747 -22.00 20.22 -30.87
C VAL A 747 -21.60 20.53 -32.30
N ASP A 748 -22.15 21.61 -32.88
CA ASP A 748 -21.93 21.95 -34.29
C ASP A 748 -20.42 22.13 -34.60
N PRO A 749 -19.85 21.38 -35.56
CA PRO A 749 -18.44 21.49 -35.95
C PRO A 749 -18.05 22.83 -36.54
N ASN A 750 -19.00 23.65 -37.01
CA ASN A 750 -18.69 24.83 -37.81
C ASN A 750 -19.41 26.12 -37.38
N ALA A 751 -19.93 26.18 -36.15
CA ALA A 751 -20.46 27.44 -35.62
C ALA A 751 -19.30 28.41 -35.34
N SER A 752 -19.26 29.53 -36.06
CA SER A 752 -18.39 30.68 -35.73
C SER A 752 -18.68 31.15 -34.30
N ILE A 753 -17.65 31.29 -33.49
CA ILE A 753 -17.80 31.80 -32.13
C ILE A 753 -17.77 33.32 -32.18
N MET A 754 -18.87 33.96 -31.80
CA MET A 754 -19.01 35.42 -31.75
C MET A 754 -18.69 35.95 -30.35
N VAL A 755 -17.78 36.92 -30.28
CA VAL A 755 -17.54 37.71 -29.07
C VAL A 755 -18.27 39.05 -29.20
N TYR A 756 -19.20 39.32 -28.29
CA TYR A 756 -19.93 40.60 -28.20
C TYR A 756 -19.47 41.38 -26.97
N VAL A 757 -19.00 42.62 -27.16
CA VAL A 757 -18.48 43.46 -26.08
C VAL A 757 -19.28 44.76 -26.00
N LYS A 758 -19.97 44.97 -24.87
CA LYS A 758 -20.59 46.25 -24.52
C LYS A 758 -19.51 47.19 -23.97
N ALA A 759 -19.19 48.23 -24.71
CA ALA A 759 -18.16 49.22 -24.34
C ALA A 759 -18.47 50.60 -24.95
N ALA A 760 -18.00 51.67 -24.29
CA ALA A 760 -18.22 53.04 -24.73
C ALA A 760 -17.52 53.36 -26.08
N ASN A 761 -16.34 52.77 -26.31
CA ASN A 761 -15.53 52.90 -27.53
C ASN A 761 -15.15 51.51 -28.05
N ALA A 762 -14.71 51.42 -29.32
CA ALA A 762 -14.27 50.17 -29.92
C ALA A 762 -13.05 49.59 -29.18
N PRO A 763 -13.15 48.41 -28.54
CA PRO A 763 -12.00 47.76 -27.94
C PRO A 763 -11.16 47.04 -29.00
N HIS A 764 -9.89 46.81 -28.67
CA HIS A 764 -9.06 45.82 -29.34
C HIS A 764 -9.24 44.46 -28.66
N ILE A 765 -9.32 43.40 -29.46
CA ILE A 765 -9.35 42.01 -29.01
C ILE A 765 -8.07 41.29 -29.45
N HIS A 766 -7.37 40.71 -28.49
CA HIS A 766 -6.25 39.82 -28.73
C HIS A 766 -6.65 38.40 -28.29
N ALA A 767 -6.57 37.42 -29.19
CA ALA A 767 -7.09 36.08 -28.97
C ALA A 767 -6.11 34.99 -29.45
N TRP A 768 -6.03 33.89 -28.71
CA TRP A 768 -5.14 32.77 -29.02
C TRP A 768 -5.70 31.41 -28.56
N THR A 769 -5.29 30.33 -29.21
CA THR A 769 -5.62 28.96 -28.78
C THR A 769 -4.57 28.43 -27.78
N THR A 770 -4.96 27.53 -26.87
CA THR A 770 -4.01 26.89 -25.93
C THR A 770 -3.53 25.53 -26.46
N GLY A 771 -2.29 25.14 -26.14
CA GLY A 771 -1.65 23.89 -26.59
C GLY A 771 -0.29 24.08 -27.26
N THR A 772 0.38 22.99 -27.62
CA THR A 772 1.74 22.95 -28.21
C THR A 772 1.87 23.69 -29.56
N ASP A 773 0.75 23.95 -30.24
CA ASP A 773 0.63 24.73 -31.48
C ASP A 773 -0.22 26.01 -31.29
N GLY A 774 -0.14 26.69 -30.13
CA GLY A 774 -0.94 27.88 -29.84
C GLY A 774 -0.89 28.93 -30.96
N LYS A 775 -2.03 29.14 -31.65
CA LYS A 775 -2.15 30.08 -32.77
C LYS A 775 -2.68 31.41 -32.24
N ASP A 776 -1.98 32.48 -32.58
CA ASP A 776 -2.51 33.84 -32.44
C ASP A 776 -3.58 34.06 -33.51
N LEU A 777 -4.82 34.21 -33.07
CA LEU A 777 -6.02 34.30 -33.92
C LEU A 777 -6.27 35.72 -34.41
N THR A 778 -5.67 36.71 -33.77
CA THR A 778 -5.89 38.14 -34.05
C THR A 778 -4.61 38.87 -34.49
N GLY A 779 -3.47 38.18 -34.46
CA GLY A 779 -2.15 38.73 -34.74
C GLY A 779 -1.58 39.54 -33.56
N ALA A 780 -0.34 39.99 -33.75
CA ALA A 780 0.46 40.61 -32.71
C ALA A 780 -0.27 41.70 -31.92
N TRP A 781 0.10 41.82 -30.65
CA TRP A 781 -0.41 42.84 -29.74
C TRP A 781 -0.42 44.25 -30.37
N PRO A 782 -1.51 45.06 -30.24
CA PRO A 782 -2.68 44.87 -29.36
C PRO A 782 -3.83 44.02 -29.93
N GLY A 783 -3.62 43.25 -31.00
CA GLY A 783 -4.69 42.49 -31.67
C GLY A 783 -5.55 43.37 -32.60
N LYS A 784 -6.78 42.94 -32.89
CA LYS A 784 -7.67 43.60 -33.87
C LYS A 784 -8.70 44.51 -33.21
N VAL A 785 -9.01 45.64 -33.84
CA VAL A 785 -10.16 46.48 -33.43
C VAL A 785 -11.45 45.73 -33.72
N MET A 786 -12.34 45.62 -32.72
CA MET A 786 -13.63 44.97 -32.88
C MET A 786 -14.58 45.78 -33.78
N ALA A 787 -15.41 45.10 -34.57
CA ALA A 787 -16.32 45.72 -35.53
C ALA A 787 -17.67 46.10 -34.90
N GLY A 788 -18.20 47.29 -35.17
CA GLY A 788 -19.46 47.75 -34.59
C GLY A 788 -19.56 49.28 -34.46
N PRO A 789 -20.45 49.81 -33.61
CA PRO A 789 -21.36 49.04 -32.76
C PRO A 789 -22.58 48.54 -33.54
N VAL A 790 -23.03 47.33 -33.24
CA VAL A 790 -24.39 46.86 -33.52
C VAL A 790 -25.25 47.13 -32.30
N GLU A 791 -26.46 47.63 -32.54
CA GLU A 791 -27.42 47.92 -31.46
C GLU A 791 -28.26 46.67 -31.18
N ILE A 792 -28.21 46.20 -29.93
CA ILE A 792 -28.97 45.05 -29.45
C ILE A 792 -29.66 45.48 -28.16
N ASP A 793 -30.99 45.50 -28.17
CA ASP A 793 -31.83 45.91 -27.01
C ASP A 793 -31.47 47.30 -26.44
N GLY A 794 -31.24 48.29 -27.33
CA GLY A 794 -30.89 49.66 -26.96
C GLY A 794 -29.46 49.85 -26.43
N ALA A 795 -28.65 48.80 -26.38
CA ALA A 795 -27.24 48.85 -26.00
C ALA A 795 -26.31 48.62 -27.22
N LYS A 796 -25.16 49.30 -27.23
CA LYS A 796 -24.15 49.23 -28.30
C LYS A 796 -23.14 48.12 -28.01
N TYR A 797 -23.04 47.16 -28.92
CA TYR A 797 -22.09 46.04 -28.85
C TYR A 797 -21.08 46.07 -29.99
N TRP A 798 -19.81 45.86 -29.66
CA TRP A 798 -18.72 45.62 -30.60
C TRP A 798 -18.52 44.12 -30.76
N THR A 799 -18.23 43.65 -31.97
CA THR A 799 -18.29 42.24 -32.33
C THR A 799 -17.02 41.78 -33.03
N TYR A 800 -16.63 40.53 -32.78
CA TYR A 800 -15.57 39.86 -33.50
C TYR A 800 -15.89 38.37 -33.62
N SER A 801 -15.71 37.81 -34.82
CA SER A 801 -16.03 36.41 -35.13
C SER A 801 -14.76 35.57 -35.20
N PHE A 802 -14.79 34.39 -34.60
CA PHE A 802 -13.73 33.39 -34.70
C PHE A 802 -14.25 32.16 -35.45
N ASP A 803 -13.71 31.95 -36.64
CA ASP A 803 -14.10 30.86 -37.54
C ASP A 803 -13.11 29.69 -37.45
N GLY A 804 -13.61 28.46 -37.39
CA GLY A 804 -12.77 27.25 -37.43
C GLY A 804 -11.89 27.04 -36.19
N VAL A 805 -12.32 27.55 -35.02
CA VAL A 805 -11.59 27.44 -33.75
C VAL A 805 -12.44 26.66 -32.73
N GLU A 806 -11.87 25.62 -32.13
CA GLU A 806 -12.59 24.76 -31.17
C GLU A 806 -12.62 25.33 -29.74
N ASN A 807 -11.51 25.95 -29.32
CA ASN A 807 -11.35 26.67 -28.06
C ASN A 807 -10.35 27.85 -28.23
N PHE A 808 -10.51 28.93 -27.48
CA PHE A 808 -9.53 30.02 -27.41
C PHE A 808 -9.66 30.88 -26.15
N ASN A 809 -8.66 31.72 -25.91
CA ASN A 809 -8.63 32.74 -24.85
C ASN A 809 -8.64 34.13 -25.47
N VAL A 810 -9.09 35.14 -24.72
CA VAL A 810 -9.09 36.55 -25.16
C VAL A 810 -8.63 37.52 -24.07
N ILE A 811 -8.04 38.63 -24.50
CA ILE A 811 -7.83 39.86 -23.72
C ILE A 811 -8.46 41.03 -24.48
N LEU A 812 -9.17 41.90 -23.77
CA LEU A 812 -9.70 43.17 -24.30
C LEU A 812 -8.81 44.32 -23.87
N ASN A 813 -8.50 45.25 -24.77
CA ASN A 813 -7.67 46.41 -24.45
C ASN A 813 -8.11 47.68 -25.20
N ASN A 814 -7.63 48.84 -24.75
CA ASN A 814 -7.98 50.14 -25.31
C ASN A 814 -7.02 50.66 -26.40
N GLY A 815 -6.09 49.82 -26.88
CA GLY A 815 -5.09 50.18 -27.90
C GLY A 815 -3.91 51.04 -27.39
N ASN A 816 -4.00 51.59 -26.17
CA ASN A 816 -3.00 52.50 -25.57
C ASN A 816 -2.38 51.94 -24.27
N GLY A 817 -2.54 50.65 -24.00
CA GLY A 817 -1.84 49.92 -22.93
C GLY A 817 -2.67 49.52 -21.71
N ALA A 818 -3.92 50.00 -21.55
CA ALA A 818 -4.82 49.46 -20.52
C ALA A 818 -5.59 48.25 -21.06
N GLN A 819 -5.63 47.16 -20.30
CA GLN A 819 -6.18 45.85 -20.71
C GLN A 819 -6.94 45.16 -19.57
N SER A 820 -7.88 44.30 -19.93
CA SER A 820 -8.55 43.38 -19.00
C SER A 820 -7.63 42.25 -18.53
N GLY A 821 -8.05 41.51 -17.50
CA GLY A 821 -7.54 40.17 -17.25
C GLY A 821 -7.87 39.19 -18.39
N GLU A 822 -7.23 38.03 -18.37
CA GLU A 822 -7.46 36.95 -19.35
C GLU A 822 -8.84 36.30 -19.17
N ILE A 823 -9.53 36.07 -20.28
CA ILE A 823 -10.79 35.33 -20.32
C ILE A 823 -10.50 34.03 -21.09
N THR A 824 -10.50 32.90 -20.38
CA THR A 824 -10.00 31.62 -20.90
C THR A 824 -11.10 30.61 -21.21
N GLY A 825 -10.80 29.65 -22.10
CA GLY A 825 -11.66 28.48 -22.35
C GLY A 825 -12.95 28.77 -23.13
N ILE A 826 -12.94 29.74 -24.04
CA ILE A 826 -14.11 30.10 -24.85
C ILE A 826 -14.33 29.02 -25.92
N THR A 827 -15.53 28.42 -25.92
CA THR A 827 -15.93 27.32 -26.82
C THR A 827 -17.26 27.57 -27.55
N GLY A 828 -17.86 28.74 -27.34
CA GLY A 828 -19.14 29.18 -27.91
C GLY A 828 -19.34 30.70 -27.77
N ASP A 829 -20.40 31.25 -28.36
CA ASP A 829 -20.72 32.69 -28.33
C ASP A 829 -20.67 33.26 -26.90
N ILE A 830 -20.10 34.46 -26.74
CA ILE A 830 -19.90 35.08 -25.43
C ILE A 830 -20.23 36.58 -25.45
N TYR A 831 -20.88 37.06 -24.40
CA TYR A 831 -21.21 38.46 -24.18
C TYR A 831 -20.42 39.01 -22.99
N LEU A 832 -19.76 40.15 -23.18
CA LEU A 832 -18.86 40.78 -22.22
C LEU A 832 -19.25 42.26 -22.04
N GLU A 833 -19.02 42.81 -20.85
CA GLU A 833 -19.05 44.26 -20.58
C GLU A 833 -17.63 44.71 -20.22
N TYR A 834 -17.11 45.71 -20.94
CA TYR A 834 -15.74 46.21 -20.79
C TYR A 834 -15.73 47.72 -20.53
N ASP A 835 -15.02 48.14 -19.48
CA ASP A 835 -14.98 49.53 -19.02
C ASP A 835 -13.97 50.42 -19.79
N GLY A 836 -13.18 49.85 -20.69
CA GLY A 836 -12.10 50.56 -21.38
C GLY A 836 -10.78 50.62 -20.61
N GLY A 837 -10.71 49.96 -19.45
CA GLY A 837 -9.58 49.89 -18.53
C GLY A 837 -9.23 48.44 -18.19
N THR A 838 -9.25 48.09 -16.90
CA THR A 838 -8.83 46.77 -16.39
C THR A 838 -9.98 45.79 -16.14
N SER A 839 -11.23 46.23 -16.24
CA SER A 839 -12.39 45.41 -15.88
C SER A 839 -13.14 44.94 -17.12
N ALA A 840 -13.14 43.62 -17.33
CA ALA A 840 -14.05 42.94 -18.25
C ALA A 840 -14.77 41.83 -17.48
N LYS A 841 -16.10 41.76 -17.62
CA LYS A 841 -16.91 40.70 -17.02
C LYS A 841 -17.82 40.06 -18.06
N LYS A 842 -18.12 38.78 -17.87
CA LYS A 842 -19.14 38.06 -18.64
C LYS A 842 -20.53 38.54 -18.24
N ILE A 843 -21.41 38.73 -19.23
CA ILE A 843 -22.83 39.09 -19.05
C ILE A 843 -23.72 38.11 -19.83
N ASP A 844 -25.00 38.07 -19.49
CA ASP A 844 -25.98 37.25 -20.20
C ASP A 844 -26.25 37.80 -21.62
N ALA A 845 -26.63 36.91 -22.53
CA ALA A 845 -27.00 37.25 -23.91
C ALA A 845 -28.31 38.08 -23.94
N PRO A 846 -28.37 39.19 -24.70
CA PRO A 846 -29.61 39.95 -24.90
C PRO A 846 -30.62 39.17 -25.77
N VAL A 847 -31.92 39.41 -25.54
CA VAL A 847 -33.02 38.50 -25.91
C VAL A 847 -33.43 38.52 -27.40
N ASN A 848 -32.72 39.20 -28.31
CA ASN A 848 -33.13 39.26 -29.72
C ASN A 848 -31.94 39.29 -30.70
N THR A 849 -31.61 38.14 -31.32
CA THR A 849 -30.68 38.08 -32.45
C THR A 849 -31.45 38.35 -33.76
N ALA A 850 -30.79 38.80 -34.83
CA ALA A 850 -31.41 38.99 -36.15
C ALA A 850 -31.43 37.68 -36.97
N ALA A 851 -32.40 37.51 -37.89
CA ALA A 851 -32.49 36.33 -38.75
C ALA A 851 -31.33 36.28 -39.78
N LYS A 852 -30.65 35.14 -39.93
CA LYS A 852 -29.57 34.90 -40.91
C LYS A 852 -29.55 33.45 -41.41
N VAL A 853 -28.99 33.22 -42.60
CA VAL A 853 -28.55 31.89 -43.05
C VAL A 853 -27.03 31.83 -42.93
N THR A 854 -26.52 30.79 -42.26
CA THR A 854 -25.08 30.54 -42.17
C THR A 854 -24.71 29.42 -43.15
N LEU A 855 -23.68 29.61 -43.97
CA LEU A 855 -23.10 28.57 -44.84
C LEU A 855 -21.83 28.03 -44.21
N SER A 856 -21.62 26.72 -44.25
CA SER A 856 -20.38 26.10 -43.80
C SER A 856 -19.92 24.97 -44.74
N PRO A 857 -18.73 25.08 -45.35
CA PRO A 857 -17.84 26.25 -45.33
C PRO A 857 -18.45 27.46 -46.08
N ASN A 858 -18.09 28.68 -45.70
CA ASN A 858 -18.61 29.93 -46.30
C ASN A 858 -17.78 30.39 -47.52
N GLY A 859 -17.52 29.49 -48.47
CA GLY A 859 -16.68 29.72 -49.65
C GLY A 859 -15.25 29.14 -49.54
N GLY A 860 -14.45 29.31 -50.59
CA GLY A 860 -13.02 28.93 -50.62
C GLY A 860 -12.60 27.93 -51.70
N ASP A 861 -11.31 27.60 -51.73
CA ASP A 861 -10.70 26.70 -52.73
C ASP A 861 -10.78 25.23 -52.29
N PHE A 862 -11.07 24.31 -53.21
CA PHE A 862 -11.12 22.87 -52.95
C PHE A 862 -10.65 22.04 -54.17
N GLN A 863 -10.21 20.79 -53.96
CA GLN A 863 -9.54 20.01 -55.02
C GLN A 863 -10.43 18.98 -55.75
N LYS A 864 -11.36 18.32 -55.03
CA LYS A 864 -12.22 17.25 -55.61
C LYS A 864 -13.71 17.58 -55.54
N THR A 865 -14.32 17.49 -54.36
CA THR A 865 -15.70 17.87 -54.06
C THR A 865 -15.75 18.50 -52.67
N ILE A 866 -16.70 19.38 -52.40
CA ILE A 866 -16.91 20.02 -51.09
C ILE A 866 -18.38 19.94 -50.70
N SER A 867 -18.67 19.49 -49.47
CA SER A 867 -20.03 19.51 -48.92
C SER A 867 -20.23 20.81 -48.14
N VAL A 868 -21.34 21.50 -48.42
CA VAL A 868 -21.72 22.78 -47.81
C VAL A 868 -23.05 22.61 -47.08
N THR A 869 -23.08 22.97 -45.80
CA THR A 869 -24.27 22.97 -44.96
C THR A 869 -24.77 24.40 -44.78
N ALA A 870 -26.05 24.64 -45.05
CA ALA A 870 -26.70 25.92 -44.87
C ALA A 870 -27.75 25.83 -43.76
N THR A 871 -27.70 26.73 -42.78
CA THR A 871 -28.56 26.70 -41.59
C THR A 871 -29.29 28.03 -41.41
N LEU A 872 -30.62 27.98 -41.32
CA LEU A 872 -31.45 29.14 -41.00
C LEU A 872 -31.56 29.31 -39.47
N SER A 873 -31.26 30.51 -38.97
CA SER A 873 -31.32 30.81 -37.54
C SER A 873 -32.73 30.66 -36.93
N ASN A 874 -32.82 30.22 -35.67
CA ASN A 874 -34.08 29.83 -35.02
C ASN A 874 -35.12 30.97 -34.87
N ASN A 875 -34.65 32.21 -34.90
CA ASN A 875 -35.44 33.45 -34.86
C ASN A 875 -35.94 33.91 -36.25
N ALA A 876 -35.66 33.16 -37.32
CA ALA A 876 -36.10 33.49 -38.67
C ALA A 876 -37.50 32.92 -38.95
N LYS A 877 -38.36 33.75 -39.55
CA LYS A 877 -39.69 33.36 -40.03
C LYS A 877 -39.61 32.55 -41.32
N SER A 878 -38.67 32.90 -42.20
CA SER A 878 -38.45 32.20 -43.48
C SER A 878 -37.05 32.48 -44.01
N GLY A 879 -36.53 31.61 -44.87
CA GLY A 879 -35.27 31.83 -45.58
C GLY A 879 -35.07 30.84 -46.72
N TRP A 880 -34.13 31.12 -47.61
CA TRP A 880 -33.80 30.26 -48.76
C TRP A 880 -32.32 30.37 -49.15
N TYR A 881 -31.82 29.40 -49.92
CA TYR A 881 -30.53 29.47 -50.62
C TYR A 881 -30.64 29.05 -52.09
N LYS A 882 -29.68 29.44 -52.94
CA LYS A 882 -29.54 29.01 -54.33
C LYS A 882 -28.08 28.87 -54.72
N ILE A 883 -27.77 27.98 -55.67
CA ILE A 883 -26.41 27.73 -56.16
C ILE A 883 -26.31 28.24 -57.61
N GLY A 884 -25.44 29.21 -57.87
CA GLY A 884 -25.36 29.92 -59.15
C GLY A 884 -26.70 30.54 -59.56
N ASP A 885 -27.14 30.23 -60.77
CA ASP A 885 -28.45 30.62 -61.32
C ASP A 885 -29.56 29.56 -61.12
N GLY A 886 -29.32 28.57 -60.26
CA GLY A 886 -30.28 27.51 -59.95
C GLY A 886 -31.52 27.98 -59.14
N GLU A 887 -32.46 27.06 -58.93
CA GLU A 887 -33.69 27.32 -58.18
C GLU A 887 -33.43 27.65 -56.70
N GLN A 888 -34.33 28.44 -56.10
CA GLN A 888 -34.31 28.74 -54.68
C GLN A 888 -34.83 27.54 -53.87
N VAL A 889 -34.05 27.13 -52.87
CA VAL A 889 -34.38 26.07 -51.92
C VAL A 889 -34.73 26.71 -50.59
N ALA A 890 -35.97 26.53 -50.12
CA ALA A 890 -36.46 27.08 -48.86
C ALA A 890 -35.94 26.28 -47.64
N PHE A 891 -35.67 26.98 -46.54
CA PHE A 891 -35.33 26.37 -45.25
C PHE A 891 -36.58 26.15 -44.38
N THR A 892 -36.51 25.17 -43.49
CA THR A 892 -37.36 25.11 -42.30
C THR A 892 -36.57 25.73 -41.13
N PRO A 893 -37.13 26.70 -40.37
CA PRO A 893 -36.42 27.29 -39.22
C PRO A 893 -35.88 26.22 -38.27
N GLY A 894 -34.58 26.31 -37.93
CA GLY A 894 -33.89 25.35 -37.06
C GLY A 894 -33.48 24.02 -37.72
N LYS A 895 -33.69 23.82 -39.03
CA LYS A 895 -33.16 22.66 -39.77
C LYS A 895 -32.12 23.08 -40.79
N ALA A 896 -30.95 22.43 -40.74
CA ALA A 896 -29.88 22.59 -41.72
C ALA A 896 -30.20 21.83 -43.02
N ALA A 897 -29.73 22.37 -44.16
CA ALA A 897 -29.75 21.69 -45.45
C ALA A 897 -28.32 21.56 -45.99
N THR A 898 -27.91 20.35 -46.40
CA THR A 898 -26.57 20.08 -46.92
C THR A 898 -26.62 19.79 -48.41
N PHE A 899 -25.67 20.35 -49.17
CA PHE A 899 -25.49 20.10 -50.61
C PHE A 899 -24.01 19.98 -50.97
N THR A 900 -23.69 19.25 -52.04
CA THR A 900 -22.30 19.03 -52.48
C THR A 900 -22.00 19.81 -53.76
N LEU A 901 -20.85 20.47 -53.80
CA LEU A 901 -20.29 21.16 -54.96
C LEU A 901 -19.04 20.39 -55.47
N GLY A 902 -18.76 20.47 -56.77
CA GLY A 902 -17.49 19.98 -57.33
C GLY A 902 -17.56 18.75 -58.23
N ALA A 903 -18.62 17.94 -58.15
CA ALA A 903 -18.77 16.75 -59.01
C ALA A 903 -18.97 17.14 -60.48
N ASP A 904 -19.56 18.32 -60.72
CA ASP A 904 -19.87 18.88 -62.03
C ASP A 904 -19.02 20.12 -62.38
N MET A 905 -18.02 20.45 -61.56
CA MET A 905 -17.12 21.59 -61.78
C MET A 905 -15.79 21.12 -62.41
N MET A 906 -15.30 21.85 -63.40
CA MET A 906 -13.96 21.69 -63.98
C MET A 906 -12.88 22.31 -63.08
N GLU A 907 -11.63 21.84 -63.18
CA GLU A 907 -10.50 22.49 -62.52
C GLU A 907 -10.37 23.94 -63.02
N GLY A 908 -10.32 24.90 -62.10
CA GLY A 908 -10.35 26.34 -62.37
C GLY A 908 -11.76 26.97 -62.33
N GLU A 909 -12.82 26.20 -62.15
CA GLU A 909 -14.21 26.69 -62.12
C GLU A 909 -14.65 27.16 -60.71
N SER A 910 -15.50 28.19 -60.66
CA SER A 910 -16.07 28.75 -59.43
C SER A 910 -17.60 28.70 -59.41
N LYS A 911 -18.21 28.37 -58.27
CA LYS A 911 -19.67 28.46 -58.05
C LYS A 911 -20.00 29.33 -56.84
N THR A 912 -21.02 30.18 -56.96
CA THR A 912 -21.48 31.07 -55.87
C THR A 912 -22.81 30.61 -55.31
N VAL A 913 -22.90 30.44 -53.99
CA VAL A 913 -24.15 30.17 -53.27
C VAL A 913 -24.69 31.50 -52.74
N THR A 914 -25.96 31.82 -53.01
CA THR A 914 -26.65 33.02 -52.50
C THR A 914 -27.78 32.61 -51.56
N TRP A 915 -28.11 33.41 -50.55
CA TRP A 915 -29.15 33.10 -49.57
C TRP A 915 -29.93 34.34 -49.11
N SER A 916 -31.09 34.10 -48.48
CA SER A 916 -31.95 35.10 -47.82
C SER A 916 -32.50 34.58 -46.50
N ALA A 917 -32.67 35.45 -45.50
CA ALA A 917 -33.35 35.19 -44.24
C ALA A 917 -34.25 36.37 -43.88
N THR A 918 -35.46 36.08 -43.41
CA THR A 918 -36.45 37.08 -43.00
C THR A 918 -36.85 36.80 -41.54
N ASN A 919 -36.76 37.80 -40.66
CA ASN A 919 -37.17 37.67 -39.26
C ASN A 919 -38.69 37.77 -39.08
N THR A 920 -39.16 37.61 -37.83
CA THR A 920 -40.58 37.73 -37.46
C THR A 920 -41.15 39.13 -37.72
N ASP A 921 -40.31 40.16 -37.76
CA ASP A 921 -40.66 41.56 -38.03
C ASP A 921 -40.67 41.90 -39.54
N ASN A 922 -40.53 40.89 -40.40
CA ASN A 922 -40.47 40.96 -41.87
C ASN A 922 -39.25 41.73 -42.44
N GLU A 923 -38.19 41.94 -41.66
CA GLU A 923 -36.91 42.44 -42.17
C GLU A 923 -36.13 41.31 -42.84
N THR A 924 -35.65 41.55 -44.07
CA THR A 924 -34.97 40.55 -44.89
C THR A 924 -33.49 40.89 -45.08
N LYS A 925 -32.61 39.91 -44.85
CA LYS A 925 -31.18 39.97 -45.16
C LYS A 925 -30.81 38.92 -46.19
N THR A 926 -29.87 39.26 -47.08
CA THR A 926 -29.32 38.35 -48.09
C THR A 926 -27.79 38.30 -48.00
N GLY A 927 -27.19 37.19 -48.43
CA GLY A 927 -25.74 37.03 -48.50
C GLY A 927 -25.30 36.02 -49.56
N SER A 928 -23.99 35.89 -49.77
CA SER A 928 -23.42 34.98 -50.76
C SER A 928 -22.02 34.48 -50.42
N ALA A 929 -21.63 33.30 -50.93
CA ALA A 929 -20.29 32.69 -50.79
C ALA A 929 -19.84 31.99 -52.08
N THR A 930 -18.55 32.13 -52.45
CA THR A 930 -18.00 31.57 -53.70
C THR A 930 -16.98 30.45 -53.44
N PHE A 931 -17.05 29.37 -54.20
CA PHE A 931 -16.22 28.16 -54.07
C PHE A 931 -15.46 27.88 -55.36
N ASN A 932 -14.15 27.67 -55.30
CA ASN A 932 -13.27 27.50 -56.48
C ASN A 932 -12.64 26.09 -56.51
N LYS A 933 -12.64 25.41 -57.65
CA LYS A 933 -11.99 24.10 -57.80
C LYS A 933 -10.54 24.24 -58.31
N ILE A 934 -9.55 23.69 -57.61
CA ILE A 934 -8.11 23.82 -57.93
C ILE A 934 -7.43 22.46 -58.24
N LYS A 935 -6.29 22.48 -58.96
CA LYS A 935 -5.56 21.30 -59.47
C LYS A 935 -4.82 20.50 -58.38
N GLU A 936 -4.83 19.16 -58.48
CA GLU A 936 -4.15 18.21 -57.56
C GLU A 936 -2.62 18.07 -57.86
N VAL A 937 -1.76 18.00 -56.82
CA VAL A 937 -0.27 17.95 -56.93
C VAL A 937 0.31 16.67 -56.30
N VAL A 938 1.24 15.96 -56.98
CA VAL A 938 1.87 14.68 -56.54
C VAL A 938 3.42 14.78 -56.54
N ILE A 939 4.10 14.23 -55.52
CA ILE A 939 5.57 14.25 -55.32
C ILE A 939 6.20 12.87 -55.68
N PRO A 940 7.27 12.79 -56.50
CA PRO A 940 7.92 11.53 -56.90
C PRO A 940 8.81 10.92 -55.79
N THR A 941 9.04 9.60 -55.85
CA THR A 941 9.63 8.80 -54.77
C THR A 941 10.88 7.99 -55.21
N PRO A 942 12.07 8.19 -54.62
CA PRO A 942 13.28 7.43 -54.94
C PRO A 942 13.30 6.04 -54.28
N THR A 943 14.21 5.17 -54.73
CA THR A 943 14.46 3.84 -54.15
C THR A 943 15.52 3.89 -53.05
N GLY A 944 15.30 3.26 -51.89
CA GLY A 944 16.24 3.20 -50.76
C GLY A 944 15.68 3.77 -49.45
N ILE A 945 16.55 4.14 -48.51
CA ILE A 945 16.18 4.92 -47.30
C ILE A 945 16.29 6.40 -47.63
N PHE A 946 15.21 7.15 -47.48
CA PHE A 946 15.15 8.59 -47.78
C PHE A 946 14.10 9.30 -46.93
N ALA A 947 14.21 10.62 -46.84
CA ALA A 947 13.22 11.48 -46.20
C ALA A 947 13.19 12.84 -46.90
N TYR A 948 12.04 13.53 -46.83
CA TYR A 948 11.89 14.89 -47.30
C TYR A 948 11.69 15.85 -46.13
N PHE A 949 12.07 17.11 -46.31
CA PHE A 949 11.84 18.20 -45.37
C PHE A 949 11.21 19.41 -46.08
N LEU A 950 10.10 19.92 -45.55
CA LEU A 950 9.49 21.17 -46.00
C LEU A 950 10.18 22.31 -45.25
N ALA A 951 11.09 23.00 -45.94
CA ALA A 951 11.83 24.09 -45.34
C ALA A 951 10.91 25.31 -45.16
N PRO A 952 10.83 25.86 -43.93
CA PRO A 952 10.28 27.19 -43.70
C PRO A 952 10.98 28.23 -44.58
N ALA A 953 10.30 29.33 -44.93
CA ALA A 953 10.82 30.33 -45.86
C ALA A 953 12.14 30.97 -45.38
N GLU A 954 12.40 30.95 -44.07
CA GLU A 954 13.61 31.45 -43.43
C GLU A 954 14.77 30.43 -43.38
N TRP A 955 14.57 29.20 -43.85
CA TRP A 955 15.63 28.18 -43.95
C TRP A 955 16.11 28.00 -45.39
N SER A 956 17.43 28.08 -45.60
CA SER A 956 18.02 28.14 -46.95
C SER A 956 19.05 27.06 -47.24
N ASP A 957 19.60 26.39 -46.22
CA ASP A 957 20.61 25.34 -46.36
C ASP A 957 20.36 24.21 -45.35
N ILE A 958 19.67 23.16 -45.79
CA ILE A 958 19.16 22.12 -44.89
C ILE A 958 20.17 20.98 -44.73
N HIS A 959 20.51 20.64 -43.49
CA HIS A 959 21.30 19.47 -43.12
C HIS A 959 20.47 18.49 -42.30
N VAL A 960 20.87 17.22 -42.29
CA VAL A 960 20.15 16.14 -41.60
C VAL A 960 21.10 15.19 -40.91
N TRP A 961 20.66 14.69 -39.75
CA TRP A 961 21.30 13.61 -39.00
C TRP A 961 20.28 12.51 -38.73
N ALA A 962 20.60 11.27 -39.10
CA ALA A 962 19.70 10.12 -38.98
C ALA A 962 20.45 8.92 -38.39
N TRP A 963 19.93 8.33 -37.30
CA TRP A 963 20.64 7.33 -36.51
C TRP A 963 19.68 6.34 -35.81
N ASN A 964 20.24 5.26 -35.29
CA ASN A 964 19.64 4.41 -34.27
C ASN A 964 20.66 4.17 -33.13
N ASP A 965 20.35 3.30 -32.16
CA ASP A 965 21.23 3.07 -30.99
C ASP A 965 22.60 2.46 -31.35
N ALA A 966 22.74 1.88 -32.56
CA ALA A 966 23.95 1.17 -33.00
C ALA A 966 24.71 1.89 -34.13
N ASP A 967 24.00 2.54 -35.06
CA ASP A 967 24.53 3.03 -36.33
C ASP A 967 24.08 4.47 -36.66
N ASN A 968 24.99 5.23 -37.30
CA ASN A 968 24.68 6.50 -37.95
C ASN A 968 24.60 6.34 -39.47
N PHE A 969 23.46 6.72 -40.05
CA PHE A 969 23.14 6.54 -41.47
C PHE A 969 23.53 7.77 -42.32
N THR A 970 24.07 8.83 -41.71
CA THR A 970 24.54 10.01 -42.44
C THR A 970 26.03 9.98 -42.76
N GLY A 971 26.76 8.96 -42.30
CA GLY A 971 28.14 8.69 -42.70
C GLY A 971 29.21 9.67 -42.21
N GLY A 972 28.89 10.55 -41.24
CA GLY A 972 29.80 11.60 -40.74
C GLY A 972 29.67 11.88 -39.24
N THR A 973 30.17 13.03 -38.78
CA THR A 973 29.97 13.56 -37.41
C THR A 973 28.84 14.60 -37.38
N TRP A 974 28.26 14.82 -36.21
CA TRP A 974 27.27 15.89 -35.99
C TRP A 974 27.76 17.26 -36.52
N PRO A 975 26.93 18.10 -37.17
CA PRO A 975 25.46 18.05 -37.27
C PRO A 975 24.90 17.45 -38.57
N GLY A 976 25.64 16.52 -39.19
CA GLY A 976 25.15 15.70 -40.30
C GLY A 976 25.42 16.26 -41.69
N VAL A 977 24.67 15.76 -42.68
CA VAL A 977 24.96 15.97 -44.11
C VAL A 977 23.92 16.86 -44.79
N SER A 978 24.33 17.61 -45.81
CA SER A 978 23.43 18.50 -46.55
C SER A 978 22.36 17.73 -47.35
N CYS A 979 21.13 18.22 -47.30
CA CYS A 979 19.99 17.73 -48.07
C CYS A 979 19.99 18.37 -49.47
N THR A 980 19.45 17.66 -50.45
CA THR A 980 19.28 18.17 -51.82
C THR A 980 17.97 18.93 -51.97
N LYS A 981 18.01 20.19 -52.38
CA LYS A 981 16.79 20.97 -52.71
C LYS A 981 16.13 20.44 -53.98
N THR A 982 14.80 20.31 -53.97
CA THR A 982 14.01 19.88 -55.13
C THR A 982 13.29 21.06 -55.79
N ASP A 983 12.82 20.90 -57.03
CA ASP A 983 12.05 21.93 -57.77
C ASP A 983 10.57 22.02 -57.35
N MET A 984 10.16 21.32 -56.29
CA MET A 984 8.77 21.20 -55.86
C MET A 984 8.45 22.11 -54.67
N LYS A 985 7.18 22.57 -54.60
CA LYS A 985 6.61 23.23 -53.43
C LYS A 985 5.36 22.49 -52.94
N LYS A 986 5.24 22.32 -51.63
CA LYS A 986 4.05 21.74 -50.97
C LYS A 986 3.60 22.68 -49.87
N ASN A 987 2.31 23.03 -49.85
CA ASN A 987 1.75 24.07 -48.97
C ASN A 987 2.50 25.42 -49.04
N GLY A 988 3.05 25.75 -50.22
CA GLY A 988 3.83 26.99 -50.44
C GLY A 988 5.31 26.94 -50.01
N LEU A 989 5.77 25.86 -49.35
CA LEU A 989 7.14 25.70 -48.83
C LEU A 989 8.04 24.90 -49.78
N ASP A 990 9.36 25.16 -49.72
CA ASP A 990 10.36 24.47 -50.55
C ASP A 990 10.64 23.05 -49.99
N VAL A 991 10.68 22.05 -50.88
CA VAL A 991 10.92 20.64 -50.48
C VAL A 991 12.39 20.27 -50.66
N TRP A 992 13.01 19.76 -49.59
CA TRP A 992 14.39 19.26 -49.53
C TRP A 992 14.40 17.75 -49.28
N MET A 993 15.42 17.04 -49.74
CA MET A 993 15.49 15.58 -49.70
C MET A 993 16.83 15.07 -49.19
N TRP A 994 16.78 14.04 -48.34
CA TRP A 994 17.93 13.24 -47.95
C TRP A 994 17.74 11.78 -48.37
N LYS A 995 18.83 11.12 -48.78
CA LYS A 995 18.87 9.72 -49.18
C LYS A 995 20.13 9.04 -48.63
N PHE A 996 19.99 7.80 -48.20
CA PHE A 996 21.09 6.91 -47.83
C PHE A 996 21.22 5.77 -48.83
N ASP A 997 22.45 5.56 -49.33
CA ASP A 997 22.80 4.60 -50.39
C ASP A 997 23.65 3.41 -49.89
N GLY A 998 23.74 3.16 -48.57
CA GLY A 998 24.58 2.08 -48.01
C GLY A 998 23.86 0.73 -47.78
N ASP A 999 24.64 -0.35 -47.65
CA ASP A 999 24.19 -1.75 -47.59
C ASP A 999 23.85 -2.27 -46.17
N LEU A 1000 23.54 -1.39 -45.21
CA LEU A 1000 23.26 -1.81 -43.82
C LEU A 1000 21.91 -2.54 -43.69
N THR A 1001 21.85 -3.55 -42.82
CA THR A 1001 20.67 -4.42 -42.61
C THR A 1001 19.60 -3.82 -41.68
N GLY A 1002 19.78 -2.58 -41.22
CA GLY A 1002 18.86 -1.85 -40.33
C GLY A 1002 18.46 -0.48 -40.89
N ALA A 1003 17.44 0.16 -40.29
CA ALA A 1003 16.99 1.51 -40.64
C ALA A 1003 17.26 2.49 -39.47
N PRO A 1004 17.39 3.80 -39.74
CA PRO A 1004 17.39 4.78 -38.67
C PRO A 1004 16.07 4.70 -37.90
N THR A 1005 16.13 4.91 -36.59
CA THR A 1005 14.93 5.07 -35.75
C THR A 1005 14.67 6.54 -35.43
N ASN A 1006 15.68 7.39 -35.57
CA ASN A 1006 15.65 8.82 -35.27
C ASN A 1006 16.18 9.67 -36.45
N ILE A 1007 15.64 10.87 -36.62
CA ILE A 1007 16.06 11.87 -37.62
C ILE A 1007 15.88 13.30 -37.10
N ILE A 1008 16.80 14.19 -37.44
CA ILE A 1008 16.77 15.62 -37.09
C ILE A 1008 17.29 16.47 -38.25
N PHE A 1009 16.69 17.64 -38.48
CA PHE A 1009 17.07 18.58 -39.54
C PHE A 1009 17.56 19.89 -38.95
N ASN A 1010 18.56 20.52 -39.57
CA ASN A 1010 19.10 21.81 -39.12
C ASN A 1010 19.45 22.73 -40.29
N ASN A 1011 19.37 24.05 -40.05
CA ASN A 1011 19.69 25.08 -41.03
C ASN A 1011 21.16 25.53 -40.89
N ASN A 1012 21.86 25.65 -42.02
CA ASN A 1012 23.27 26.04 -42.15
C ASN A 1012 24.30 25.07 -41.54
N GLY A 1013 23.92 23.82 -41.23
CA GLY A 1013 24.88 22.79 -40.82
C GLY A 1013 25.62 23.09 -39.51
N ASN A 1014 24.99 23.80 -38.57
CA ASN A 1014 25.64 24.25 -37.32
C ASN A 1014 24.98 23.72 -36.03
N GLY A 1015 23.84 23.03 -36.13
CA GLY A 1015 23.14 22.44 -34.97
C GLY A 1015 22.46 23.43 -34.01
N VAL A 1016 22.41 24.73 -34.31
CA VAL A 1016 21.82 25.77 -33.44
C VAL A 1016 20.39 26.15 -33.87
N ASN A 1017 20.07 26.02 -35.17
CA ASN A 1017 18.73 26.26 -35.72
C ASN A 1017 18.17 24.96 -36.30
N GLN A 1018 17.66 24.09 -35.43
CA GLN A 1018 17.29 22.72 -35.76
C GLN A 1018 15.89 22.33 -35.28
N THR A 1019 15.39 21.23 -35.82
CA THR A 1019 14.15 20.60 -35.36
C THR A 1019 14.40 19.83 -34.07
N GLU A 1020 13.34 19.38 -33.41
CA GLU A 1020 13.48 18.33 -32.39
C GLU A 1020 13.87 17.00 -33.04
N THR A 1021 14.24 16.01 -32.21
CA THR A 1021 14.48 14.65 -32.70
C THR A 1021 13.15 13.99 -33.04
N PHE A 1022 12.99 13.55 -34.29
CA PHE A 1022 11.79 12.86 -34.76
C PHE A 1022 12.04 11.38 -34.96
N ALA A 1023 10.99 10.58 -34.81
CA ALA A 1023 11.02 9.19 -35.24
C ALA A 1023 11.19 9.12 -36.77
N PHE A 1024 12.20 8.39 -37.22
CA PHE A 1024 12.46 8.19 -38.63
C PHE A 1024 11.43 7.24 -39.25
N VAL A 1025 10.86 7.64 -40.39
CA VAL A 1025 9.99 6.83 -41.22
C VAL A 1025 10.41 7.01 -42.66
N ASN A 1026 10.78 5.90 -43.31
CA ASN A 1026 11.25 5.93 -44.69
C ASN A 1026 10.20 6.53 -45.64
N GLY A 1027 10.63 7.48 -46.47
CA GLY A 1027 9.81 8.21 -47.43
C GLY A 1027 8.85 9.23 -46.84
N ALA A 1028 8.92 9.50 -45.55
CA ALA A 1028 8.11 10.56 -44.93
C ALA A 1028 8.58 11.96 -45.33
N VAL A 1029 7.63 12.89 -45.31
CA VAL A 1029 7.86 14.33 -45.46
C VAL A 1029 7.73 14.95 -44.08
N TYR A 1030 8.81 15.55 -43.60
CA TYR A 1030 8.93 16.25 -42.33
C TYR A 1030 8.80 17.76 -42.53
N ASP A 1031 8.38 18.47 -41.51
CA ASP A 1031 8.56 19.92 -41.36
C ASP A 1031 9.14 20.22 -39.97
N ARG A 1032 9.16 21.49 -39.56
CA ARG A 1032 9.76 21.90 -38.28
C ARG A 1032 9.09 21.28 -37.04
N ASN A 1033 7.85 20.80 -37.17
CA ASN A 1033 7.04 20.27 -36.08
C ASN A 1033 6.90 18.74 -36.14
N GLY A 1034 7.50 18.08 -37.12
CA GLY A 1034 7.55 16.61 -37.22
C GLY A 1034 7.05 16.09 -38.56
N LYS A 1035 6.47 14.89 -38.57
CA LYS A 1035 6.04 14.20 -39.79
C LYS A 1035 4.69 14.73 -40.29
N THR A 1036 4.66 15.26 -41.51
CA THR A 1036 3.48 15.97 -42.09
C THR A 1036 2.57 15.10 -42.94
N ASN A 1037 2.98 13.89 -43.29
CA ASN A 1037 2.18 12.97 -44.10
C ASN A 1037 2.14 11.56 -43.51
N LYS A 1038 1.01 10.86 -43.64
CA LYS A 1038 1.00 9.39 -43.51
C LYS A 1038 1.72 8.80 -44.74
N LYS A 1039 2.65 7.88 -44.47
CA LYS A 1039 3.56 7.10 -45.35
C LYS A 1039 3.41 7.35 -46.87
N ILE A 1040 4.46 7.84 -47.54
CA ILE A 1040 4.55 7.73 -49.01
C ILE A 1040 4.97 6.30 -49.31
N ASP A 1041 4.05 5.48 -49.81
CA ASP A 1041 4.34 4.11 -50.20
C ASP A 1041 5.20 4.11 -51.48
N ALA A 1042 6.52 4.13 -51.31
CA ALA A 1042 7.42 3.38 -52.19
C ALA A 1042 7.75 2.04 -51.54
N PRO A 1043 8.04 1.00 -52.33
CA PRO A 1043 8.19 -0.37 -51.85
C PRO A 1043 9.41 -0.45 -50.94
N VAL A 1044 9.18 -0.32 -49.65
CA VAL A 1044 10.07 -0.88 -48.64
C VAL A 1044 9.79 -2.37 -48.68
N ASN A 1045 10.78 -3.16 -49.07
CA ASN A 1045 10.75 -4.62 -49.03
C ASN A 1045 10.26 -5.07 -47.65
N THR A 1046 8.95 -5.35 -47.54
CA THR A 1046 8.37 -5.93 -46.34
C THR A 1046 8.38 -7.43 -46.55
N VAL A 1047 9.21 -8.10 -45.77
CA VAL A 1047 9.41 -9.54 -45.86
C VAL A 1047 8.11 -10.23 -45.42
N ALA A 1048 7.54 -11.08 -46.27
CA ALA A 1048 6.42 -11.94 -45.88
C ALA A 1048 6.92 -13.05 -44.93
N LYS A 1049 6.19 -13.34 -43.85
CA LYS A 1049 6.55 -14.41 -42.89
C LYS A 1049 5.32 -15.12 -42.33
N VAL A 1050 5.49 -16.36 -41.87
CA VAL A 1050 4.53 -17.07 -41.02
C VAL A 1050 5.08 -17.11 -39.59
N THR A 1051 4.23 -16.80 -38.61
CA THR A 1051 4.56 -16.92 -37.19
C THR A 1051 3.83 -18.13 -36.60
N LEU A 1052 4.52 -18.96 -35.81
CA LEU A 1052 3.93 -20.09 -35.08
C LEU A 1052 3.79 -19.74 -33.60
N SER A 1053 2.66 -20.10 -33.00
CA SER A 1053 2.43 -20.00 -31.56
C SER A 1053 1.78 -21.29 -31.02
N PRO A 1054 2.45 -22.05 -30.15
CA PRO A 1054 3.86 -21.88 -29.73
C PRO A 1054 4.86 -22.16 -30.89
N ASN A 1055 6.07 -21.59 -30.82
CA ASN A 1055 7.11 -21.69 -31.87
C ASN A 1055 8.13 -22.82 -31.59
N GLY A 1056 7.64 -24.05 -31.43
CA GLY A 1056 8.44 -25.23 -31.08
C GLY A 1056 8.49 -25.53 -29.59
N GLY A 1057 9.14 -26.64 -29.20
CA GLY A 1057 9.32 -27.06 -27.81
C GLY A 1057 8.77 -28.45 -27.48
N ASP A 1058 8.86 -28.83 -26.20
CA ASP A 1058 8.48 -30.15 -25.70
C ASP A 1058 7.02 -30.19 -25.24
N PHE A 1059 6.29 -31.27 -25.55
CA PHE A 1059 4.89 -31.45 -25.16
C PHE A 1059 4.55 -32.93 -24.93
N GLN A 1060 3.52 -33.24 -24.14
CA GLN A 1060 3.28 -34.62 -23.64
C GLN A 1060 2.18 -35.40 -24.40
N LYS A 1061 0.98 -34.82 -24.60
CA LYS A 1061 -0.15 -35.49 -25.30
C LYS A 1061 -0.35 -34.97 -26.72
N THR A 1062 -1.05 -33.83 -26.82
CA THR A 1062 -1.28 -33.10 -28.06
C THR A 1062 -1.08 -31.62 -27.79
N ILE A 1063 -0.58 -30.88 -28.77
CA ILE A 1063 -0.39 -29.43 -28.69
C ILE A 1063 -1.12 -28.76 -29.86
N SER A 1064 -1.94 -27.75 -29.56
CA SER A 1064 -2.55 -26.91 -30.59
C SER A 1064 -1.58 -25.79 -30.96
N VAL A 1065 -1.19 -25.75 -32.23
CA VAL A 1065 -0.28 -24.76 -32.79
C VAL A 1065 -1.06 -23.87 -33.74
N THR A 1066 -0.94 -22.56 -33.57
CA THR A 1066 -1.56 -21.56 -34.45
C THR A 1066 -0.49 -20.96 -35.35
N ALA A 1067 -0.68 -21.07 -36.66
CA ALA A 1067 0.16 -20.45 -37.67
C ALA A 1067 -0.56 -19.24 -38.28
N THR A 1068 0.12 -18.09 -38.30
CA THR A 1068 -0.43 -16.82 -38.81
C THR A 1068 0.43 -16.27 -39.93
N LEU A 1069 -0.18 -16.04 -41.10
CA LEU A 1069 0.49 -15.45 -42.26
C LEU A 1069 0.39 -13.92 -42.21
N SER A 1070 1.52 -13.24 -42.40
CA SER A 1070 1.57 -11.78 -42.38
C SER A 1070 0.69 -11.14 -43.48
N ASN A 1071 0.04 -10.01 -43.17
CA ASN A 1071 -0.92 -9.33 -44.05
C ASN A 1071 -0.36 -8.91 -45.42
N ASN A 1072 0.97 -8.77 -45.52
CA ASN A 1072 1.70 -8.40 -46.73
C ASN A 1072 2.14 -9.61 -47.59
N ALA A 1073 1.80 -10.84 -47.18
CA ALA A 1073 2.06 -12.02 -48.01
C ALA A 1073 1.04 -12.11 -49.15
N LYS A 1074 1.50 -12.47 -50.34
CA LYS A 1074 0.64 -12.85 -51.48
C LYS A 1074 0.10 -14.27 -51.32
N SER A 1075 0.95 -15.15 -50.80
CA SER A 1075 0.61 -16.54 -50.52
C SER A 1075 1.52 -17.07 -49.45
N GLY A 1076 1.04 -17.99 -48.62
CA GLY A 1076 1.87 -18.73 -47.70
C GLY A 1076 1.26 -20.07 -47.39
N TRP A 1077 2.09 -21.01 -46.96
CA TRP A 1077 1.69 -22.34 -46.58
C TRP A 1077 2.51 -22.85 -45.40
N TYR A 1078 1.98 -23.84 -44.70
CA TYR A 1078 2.73 -24.66 -43.75
C TYR A 1078 2.53 -26.14 -44.07
N LYS A 1079 3.49 -26.96 -43.64
CA LYS A 1079 3.37 -28.42 -43.65
C LYS A 1079 3.98 -28.97 -42.37
N ILE A 1080 3.44 -30.09 -41.92
CA ILE A 1080 3.88 -30.80 -40.72
C ILE A 1080 4.69 -32.02 -41.19
N GLY A 1081 5.99 -32.06 -40.88
CA GLY A 1081 6.90 -33.10 -41.38
C GLY A 1081 6.92 -33.17 -42.91
N ASP A 1082 6.68 -34.38 -43.45
CA ASP A 1082 6.57 -34.67 -44.88
C ASP A 1082 5.12 -34.61 -45.43
N GLY A 1083 4.17 -34.09 -44.64
CA GLY A 1083 2.76 -33.95 -45.03
C GLY A 1083 2.49 -32.92 -46.13
N GLU A 1084 1.22 -32.83 -46.54
CA GLU A 1084 0.77 -31.88 -47.58
C GLU A 1084 0.89 -30.42 -47.13
N GLN A 1085 1.14 -29.53 -48.10
CA GLN A 1085 1.17 -28.08 -47.85
C GLN A 1085 -0.24 -27.54 -47.70
N VAL A 1086 -0.51 -26.92 -46.56
CA VAL A 1086 -1.78 -26.26 -46.27
C VAL A 1086 -1.61 -24.76 -46.46
N ALA A 1087 -2.33 -24.20 -47.42
CA ALA A 1087 -2.28 -22.77 -47.73
C ALA A 1087 -3.09 -21.93 -46.73
N PHE A 1088 -2.63 -20.69 -46.50
CA PHE A 1088 -3.34 -19.70 -45.69
C PHE A 1088 -3.83 -18.52 -46.52
N THR A 1089 -4.83 -17.80 -46.00
CA THR A 1089 -5.20 -16.47 -46.50
C THR A 1089 -4.45 -15.39 -45.70
N PRO A 1090 -3.85 -14.37 -46.35
CA PRO A 1090 -3.14 -13.28 -45.65
C PRO A 1090 -4.02 -12.65 -44.57
N GLY A 1091 -3.49 -12.53 -43.34
CA GLY A 1091 -4.21 -12.00 -42.19
C GLY A 1091 -5.19 -12.94 -41.50
N LYS A 1092 -5.24 -14.22 -41.89
CA LYS A 1092 -5.98 -15.26 -41.16
C LYS A 1092 -5.02 -16.24 -40.49
N ALA A 1093 -5.38 -16.65 -39.28
CA ALA A 1093 -4.69 -17.70 -38.54
C ALA A 1093 -5.29 -19.07 -38.87
N ALA A 1094 -4.48 -20.11 -38.91
CA ALA A 1094 -4.94 -21.50 -38.93
C ALA A 1094 -4.35 -22.26 -37.76
N THR A 1095 -5.21 -22.96 -37.03
CA THR A 1095 -4.83 -23.77 -35.87
C THR A 1095 -4.89 -25.24 -36.25
N PHE A 1096 -3.87 -25.99 -35.88
CA PHE A 1096 -3.78 -27.44 -36.07
C PHE A 1096 -3.19 -28.08 -34.82
N THR A 1097 -3.52 -29.35 -34.62
CA THR A 1097 -3.09 -30.09 -33.43
C THR A 1097 -2.00 -31.09 -33.80
N LEU A 1098 -0.86 -31.03 -33.14
CA LEU A 1098 0.24 -32.00 -33.24
C LEU A 1098 0.15 -32.99 -32.06
N GLY A 1099 0.66 -34.21 -32.24
CA GLY A 1099 0.83 -35.18 -31.14
C GLY A 1099 -0.10 -36.39 -31.16
N ALA A 1100 -1.23 -36.35 -31.86
CA ALA A 1100 -2.18 -37.47 -31.89
C ALA A 1100 -1.60 -38.71 -32.62
N ASP A 1101 -0.67 -38.47 -33.55
CA ASP A 1101 -0.03 -39.47 -34.41
C ASP A 1101 1.49 -39.55 -34.20
N MET A 1102 2.02 -38.95 -33.14
CA MET A 1102 3.44 -38.98 -32.77
C MET A 1102 3.68 -39.98 -31.63
N MET A 1103 4.74 -40.77 -31.72
CA MET A 1103 5.27 -41.60 -30.64
C MET A 1103 6.02 -40.75 -29.60
N GLU A 1104 6.16 -41.24 -28.37
CA GLU A 1104 6.98 -40.59 -27.36
C GLU A 1104 8.47 -40.62 -27.74
N GLY A 1105 9.16 -39.51 -27.58
CA GLY A 1105 10.50 -39.26 -28.11
C GLY A 1105 10.53 -38.85 -29.58
N GLU A 1106 9.38 -38.85 -30.28
CA GLU A 1106 9.30 -38.42 -31.68
C GLU A 1106 9.25 -36.89 -31.78
N SER A 1107 9.96 -36.35 -32.77
CA SER A 1107 9.95 -34.92 -33.09
C SER A 1107 9.28 -34.69 -34.43
N LYS A 1108 8.34 -33.74 -34.50
CA LYS A 1108 7.79 -33.26 -35.77
C LYS A 1108 8.17 -31.81 -35.99
N THR A 1109 8.69 -31.54 -37.18
CA THR A 1109 9.03 -30.19 -37.62
C THR A 1109 7.92 -29.62 -38.47
N VAL A 1110 7.35 -28.49 -38.05
CA VAL A 1110 6.46 -27.68 -38.88
C VAL A 1110 7.34 -26.78 -39.73
N THR A 1111 7.26 -26.90 -41.05
CA THR A 1111 7.92 -26.00 -42.00
C THR A 1111 6.88 -25.11 -42.65
N TRP A 1112 7.27 -23.89 -42.97
CA TRP A 1112 6.37 -22.92 -43.59
C TRP A 1112 7.09 -22.11 -44.65
N SER A 1113 6.30 -21.49 -45.52
CA SER A 1113 6.72 -20.59 -46.57
C SER A 1113 5.78 -19.41 -46.65
N ALA A 1114 6.31 -18.21 -46.85
CA ALA A 1114 5.56 -17.00 -47.11
C ALA A 1114 6.19 -16.27 -48.29
N THR A 1115 5.38 -16.00 -49.30
CA THR A 1115 5.77 -15.29 -50.51
C THR A 1115 5.10 -13.93 -50.51
N ASN A 1116 5.86 -12.85 -50.62
CA ASN A 1116 5.31 -11.50 -50.69
C ASN A 1116 4.73 -11.21 -52.10
N THR A 1117 4.12 -10.03 -52.25
CA THR A 1117 3.57 -9.56 -53.53
C THR A 1117 4.60 -9.44 -54.65
N ASP A 1118 5.89 -9.36 -54.29
CA ASP A 1118 7.03 -9.27 -55.21
C ASP A 1118 7.62 -10.64 -55.59
N ASN A 1119 6.93 -11.74 -55.24
CA ASN A 1119 7.34 -13.14 -55.42
C ASN A 1119 8.60 -13.57 -54.65
N GLU A 1120 9.10 -12.78 -53.70
CA GLU A 1120 10.16 -13.22 -52.79
C GLU A 1120 9.59 -14.17 -51.75
N THR A 1121 10.20 -15.35 -51.64
CA THR A 1121 9.74 -16.42 -50.75
C THR A 1121 10.69 -16.61 -49.59
N LYS A 1122 10.16 -16.53 -48.36
CA LYS A 1122 10.86 -16.90 -47.13
C LYS A 1122 10.28 -18.19 -46.57
N THR A 1123 11.17 -19.06 -46.12
CA THR A 1123 10.80 -20.30 -45.44
C THR A 1123 11.35 -20.33 -44.02
N GLY A 1124 10.67 -21.02 -43.13
CA GLY A 1124 11.13 -21.26 -41.77
C GLY A 1124 10.60 -22.57 -41.22
N SER A 1125 11.06 -22.95 -40.03
CA SER A 1125 10.65 -24.19 -39.39
C SER A 1125 10.72 -24.12 -37.87
N ALA A 1126 9.84 -24.85 -37.19
CA ALA A 1126 9.92 -25.10 -35.75
C ALA A 1126 9.73 -26.58 -35.46
N THR A 1127 10.53 -27.12 -34.54
CA THR A 1127 10.48 -28.54 -34.15
C THR A 1127 9.79 -28.69 -32.81
N PHE A 1128 8.86 -29.64 -32.75
CA PHE A 1128 8.09 -29.99 -31.56
C PHE A 1128 8.43 -31.42 -31.17
N ASN A 1129 8.88 -31.63 -29.93
CA ASN A 1129 9.26 -32.95 -29.44
C ASN A 1129 8.13 -33.47 -28.55
N LYS A 1130 7.58 -34.63 -28.89
CA LYS A 1130 6.66 -35.31 -27.99
C LYS A 1130 7.49 -36.02 -26.93
N ILE A 1131 7.54 -35.46 -25.73
CA ILE A 1131 8.22 -36.09 -24.60
C ILE A 1131 7.29 -37.11 -23.95
N LYS A 1132 7.88 -38.09 -23.26
CA LYS A 1132 7.13 -39.14 -22.57
C LYS A 1132 6.05 -38.52 -21.69
N GLU A 1133 4.81 -38.95 -21.89
CA GLU A 1133 3.69 -38.52 -21.08
C GLU A 1133 3.94 -38.99 -19.65
N VAL A 1134 4.02 -38.06 -18.70
CA VAL A 1134 3.93 -38.42 -17.28
C VAL A 1134 2.46 -38.70 -17.01
N VAL A 1135 2.04 -39.91 -17.37
CA VAL A 1135 0.70 -40.41 -17.09
C VAL A 1135 0.61 -40.63 -15.59
N ILE A 1136 -0.04 -39.71 -14.87
CA ILE A 1136 -0.83 -40.12 -13.72
C ILE A 1136 -2.05 -40.79 -14.33
N PRO A 1137 -2.24 -42.12 -14.22
CA PRO A 1137 -3.43 -42.73 -14.76
C PRO A 1137 -4.62 -42.10 -14.04
N THR A 1138 -5.61 -41.62 -14.79
CA THR A 1138 -6.96 -41.38 -14.27
C THR A 1138 -7.66 -42.73 -14.35
N PRO A 1139 -7.64 -43.56 -13.31
CA PRO A 1139 -8.08 -44.92 -13.48
C PRO A 1139 -9.56 -44.94 -13.08
N THR A 1140 -10.37 -45.74 -13.78
CA THR A 1140 -11.78 -45.90 -13.42
C THR A 1140 -11.85 -46.66 -12.09
N GLY A 1141 -12.19 -45.95 -11.01
CA GLY A 1141 -12.22 -46.43 -9.63
C GLY A 1141 -11.82 -45.32 -8.65
N ILE A 1142 -11.88 -45.58 -7.33
CA ILE A 1142 -11.33 -44.66 -6.33
C ILE A 1142 -9.87 -45.05 -6.07
N PHE A 1143 -8.97 -44.09 -6.18
CA PHE A 1143 -7.54 -44.28 -5.94
C PHE A 1143 -7.07 -43.27 -4.91
N ALA A 1144 -6.21 -43.72 -4.01
CA ALA A 1144 -5.50 -42.86 -3.10
C ALA A 1144 -4.01 -42.89 -3.45
N TYR A 1145 -3.43 -41.72 -3.73
CA TYR A 1145 -2.01 -41.55 -3.99
C TYR A 1145 -1.36 -40.88 -2.78
N PHE A 1146 -0.24 -41.41 -2.32
CA PHE A 1146 0.53 -40.89 -1.20
C PHE A 1146 1.95 -40.56 -1.66
N LEU A 1147 2.39 -39.32 -1.45
CA LEU A 1147 3.78 -38.92 -1.68
C LEU A 1147 4.57 -39.29 -0.42
N ALA A 1148 5.39 -40.33 -0.53
CA ALA A 1148 6.16 -40.81 0.61
C ALA A 1148 7.37 -39.88 0.87
N PRO A 1149 7.58 -39.44 2.13
CA PRO A 1149 8.85 -38.87 2.55
C PRO A 1149 10.02 -39.78 2.18
N ALA A 1150 11.21 -39.22 1.97
CA ALA A 1150 12.36 -39.98 1.49
C ALA A 1150 12.78 -41.13 2.42
N GLU A 1151 12.44 -41.02 3.71
CA GLU A 1151 12.69 -42.00 4.76
C GLU A 1151 11.61 -43.09 4.88
N TRP A 1152 10.52 -43.00 4.11
CA TRP A 1152 9.47 -44.02 4.06
C TRP A 1152 9.65 -44.94 2.85
N SER A 1153 9.59 -46.26 3.08
CA SER A 1153 10.00 -47.24 2.06
C SER A 1153 9.03 -48.39 1.84
N ASP A 1154 8.03 -48.56 2.73
CA ASP A 1154 7.00 -49.60 2.62
C ASP A 1154 5.66 -49.05 3.14
N ILE A 1155 4.85 -48.49 2.25
CA ILE A 1155 3.64 -47.76 2.62
C ILE A 1155 2.46 -48.72 2.74
N HIS A 1156 1.71 -48.62 3.83
CA HIS A 1156 0.44 -49.29 4.05
C HIS A 1156 -0.67 -48.26 4.23
N VAL A 1157 -1.90 -48.64 3.90
CA VAL A 1157 -3.09 -47.79 4.00
C VAL A 1157 -4.22 -48.49 4.72
N TRP A 1158 -4.93 -47.72 5.56
CA TRP A 1158 -6.18 -48.11 6.20
C TRP A 1158 -7.27 -47.10 5.86
N ALA A 1159 -8.40 -47.56 5.34
CA ALA A 1159 -9.51 -46.72 4.87
C ALA A 1159 -10.83 -47.29 5.39
N TRP A 1160 -11.64 -46.46 6.06
CA TRP A 1160 -12.87 -46.87 6.74
C TRP A 1160 -13.93 -45.76 6.74
N ASN A 1161 -15.15 -46.12 7.10
CA ASN A 1161 -16.18 -45.19 7.55
C ASN A 1161 -16.81 -45.73 8.85
N ASP A 1162 -17.87 -45.10 9.35
CA ASP A 1162 -18.51 -45.51 10.61
C ASP A 1162 -19.11 -46.93 10.59
N ALA A 1163 -19.33 -47.51 9.40
CA ALA A 1163 -19.99 -48.80 9.21
C ALA A 1163 -19.04 -49.92 8.75
N ASP A 1164 -18.06 -49.62 7.90
CA ASP A 1164 -17.27 -50.60 7.15
C ASP A 1164 -15.78 -50.25 7.06
N ASN A 1165 -14.95 -51.28 6.91
CA ASN A 1165 -13.54 -51.16 6.52
C ASN A 1165 -13.37 -51.52 5.04
N PHE A 1166 -12.78 -50.61 4.28
CA PHE A 1166 -12.66 -50.69 2.83
C PHE A 1166 -11.34 -51.25 2.34
N THR A 1167 -10.38 -51.50 3.23
CA THR A 1167 -9.09 -52.11 2.85
C THR A 1167 -9.11 -53.62 2.84
N GLY A 1168 -10.18 -54.25 3.34
CA GLY A 1168 -10.36 -55.71 3.35
C GLY A 1168 -9.39 -56.48 4.27
N GLY A 1169 -8.53 -55.77 5.01
CA GLY A 1169 -7.54 -56.34 5.94
C GLY A 1169 -7.85 -56.04 7.42
N THR A 1170 -6.91 -56.36 8.30
CA THR A 1170 -6.87 -55.87 9.68
C THR A 1170 -5.93 -54.67 9.79
N TRP A 1171 -6.13 -53.81 10.79
CA TRP A 1171 -5.21 -52.74 11.12
C TRP A 1171 -3.76 -53.29 11.25
N PRO A 1172 -2.73 -52.58 10.73
CA PRO A 1172 -2.72 -51.21 10.22
C PRO A 1172 -2.90 -51.08 8.70
N GLY A 1173 -3.60 -52.03 8.10
CA GLY A 1173 -4.05 -51.97 6.72
C GLY A 1173 -3.16 -52.67 5.72
N VAL A 1174 -3.39 -52.37 4.44
CA VAL A 1174 -2.84 -53.14 3.32
C VAL A 1174 -1.73 -52.36 2.63
N SER A 1175 -0.74 -53.08 2.09
CA SER A 1175 0.40 -52.45 1.40
C SER A 1175 -0.07 -51.70 0.14
N CYS A 1176 0.40 -50.47 0.01
CA CYS A 1176 0.27 -49.65 -1.19
C CYS A 1176 1.29 -50.12 -2.24
N THR A 1177 0.96 -49.90 -3.51
CA THR A 1177 1.88 -50.18 -4.61
C THR A 1177 2.77 -48.96 -4.86
N LYS A 1178 4.10 -49.11 -4.75
CA LYS A 1178 5.04 -48.07 -5.17
C LYS A 1178 4.90 -47.85 -6.68
N THR A 1179 4.75 -46.61 -7.09
CA THR A 1179 4.65 -46.25 -8.50
C THR A 1179 6.00 -45.79 -9.04
N ASP A 1180 6.16 -45.80 -10.37
CA ASP A 1180 7.35 -45.23 -11.03
C ASP A 1180 7.30 -43.68 -11.08
N MET A 1181 6.29 -43.05 -10.46
CA MET A 1181 6.12 -41.61 -10.45
C MET A 1181 6.95 -40.97 -9.32
N LYS A 1182 7.57 -39.83 -9.66
CA LYS A 1182 8.16 -38.90 -8.69
C LYS A 1182 7.50 -37.53 -8.81
N LYS A 1183 7.17 -36.90 -7.67
CA LYS A 1183 6.66 -35.52 -7.61
C LYS A 1183 7.47 -34.76 -6.57
N ASN A 1184 8.03 -33.61 -6.96
CA ASN A 1184 8.99 -32.85 -6.15
C ASN A 1184 10.17 -33.69 -5.62
N GLY A 1185 10.63 -34.67 -6.40
CA GLY A 1185 11.73 -35.59 -6.03
C GLY A 1185 11.34 -36.79 -5.16
N LEU A 1186 10.12 -36.81 -4.59
CA LEU A 1186 9.61 -37.85 -3.70
C LEU A 1186 8.94 -39.00 -4.45
N ASP A 1187 8.97 -40.21 -3.88
CA ASP A 1187 8.34 -41.41 -4.46
C ASP A 1187 6.82 -41.41 -4.20
N VAL A 1188 6.03 -41.70 -5.24
CA VAL A 1188 4.57 -41.79 -5.12
C VAL A 1188 4.14 -43.24 -4.93
N TRP A 1189 3.28 -43.50 -3.96
CA TRP A 1189 2.65 -44.78 -3.66
C TRP A 1189 1.14 -44.70 -3.93
N MET A 1190 0.52 -45.81 -4.31
CA MET A 1190 -0.87 -45.85 -4.74
C MET A 1190 -1.62 -47.01 -4.08
N TRP A 1191 -2.83 -46.74 -3.62
CA TRP A 1191 -3.83 -47.75 -3.28
C TRP A 1191 -5.06 -47.60 -4.18
N LYS A 1192 -5.64 -48.73 -4.59
CA LYS A 1192 -6.85 -48.81 -5.39
C LYS A 1192 -7.98 -49.41 -4.54
N PHE A 1193 -9.13 -48.76 -4.55
CA PHE A 1193 -10.37 -49.31 -4.02
C PHE A 1193 -11.20 -49.93 -5.14
N ASP A 1194 -11.55 -51.21 -4.98
CA ASP A 1194 -12.26 -52.02 -5.98
C ASP A 1194 -13.81 -52.08 -5.77
N GLY A 1195 -14.36 -51.32 -4.82
CA GLY A 1195 -15.80 -51.28 -4.54
C GLY A 1195 -16.59 -50.23 -5.34
N ASP A 1196 -17.93 -50.24 -5.23
CA ASP A 1196 -18.79 -49.23 -5.85
C ASP A 1196 -18.75 -47.88 -5.09
N LEU A 1197 -19.23 -46.82 -5.73
CA LEU A 1197 -19.20 -45.45 -5.16
C LEU A 1197 -20.23 -45.25 -4.04
N THR A 1198 -21.14 -46.21 -3.81
CA THR A 1198 -22.18 -46.11 -2.78
C THR A 1198 -21.63 -46.60 -1.45
N GLY A 1199 -21.14 -45.66 -0.63
CA GLY A 1199 -20.57 -45.96 0.69
C GLY A 1199 -19.05 -45.92 0.75
N ALA A 1200 -18.38 -45.12 -0.11
CA ALA A 1200 -16.93 -44.92 -0.11
C ALA A 1200 -16.34 -44.62 1.29
N PRO A 1201 -15.05 -44.93 1.53
CA PRO A 1201 -14.38 -44.56 2.77
C PRO A 1201 -14.43 -43.04 3.01
N THR A 1202 -14.77 -42.62 4.22
CA THR A 1202 -14.75 -41.22 4.65
C THR A 1202 -13.50 -40.86 5.43
N ASN A 1203 -12.70 -41.86 5.82
CA ASN A 1203 -11.46 -41.71 6.57
C ASN A 1203 -10.37 -42.57 5.92
N ILE A 1204 -9.14 -42.05 5.84
CA ILE A 1204 -7.97 -42.78 5.34
C ILE A 1204 -6.69 -42.42 6.10
N ILE A 1205 -5.79 -43.38 6.31
CA ILE A 1205 -4.50 -43.17 6.99
C ILE A 1205 -3.42 -44.03 6.34
N PHE A 1206 -2.21 -43.49 6.21
CA PHE A 1206 -1.04 -44.19 5.67
C PHE A 1206 0.01 -44.43 6.74
N ASN A 1207 0.72 -45.56 6.70
CA ASN A 1207 1.80 -45.85 7.64
C ASN A 1207 2.99 -46.57 7.00
N ASN A 1208 4.18 -46.34 7.54
CA ASN A 1208 5.43 -46.95 7.08
C ASN A 1208 5.67 -48.30 7.77
N ASN A 1209 6.03 -49.32 6.99
CA ASN A 1209 6.31 -50.70 7.40
C ASN A 1209 5.12 -51.48 7.99
N GLY A 1210 3.89 -51.02 7.79
CA GLY A 1210 2.69 -51.79 8.17
C GLY A 1210 2.58 -52.08 9.66
N ASN A 1211 3.06 -51.17 10.53
CA ASN A 1211 3.08 -51.37 11.99
C ASN A 1211 2.24 -50.35 12.79
N GLY A 1212 1.68 -49.33 12.13
CA GLY A 1212 0.81 -48.31 12.76
C GLY A 1212 1.51 -47.36 13.73
N VAL A 1213 2.85 -47.32 13.77
CA VAL A 1213 3.63 -46.43 14.66
C VAL A 1213 4.09 -45.16 13.93
N ASN A 1214 4.56 -45.29 12.68
CA ASN A 1214 4.94 -44.18 11.82
C ASN A 1214 3.85 -43.95 10.78
N GLN A 1215 2.83 -43.18 11.15
CA GLN A 1215 1.63 -42.99 10.34
C GLN A 1215 1.24 -41.53 10.18
N THR A 1216 0.48 -41.25 9.14
CA THR A 1216 -0.14 -39.95 8.91
C THR A 1216 -1.23 -39.71 9.94
N GLU A 1217 -1.74 -38.48 10.03
CA GLU A 1217 -3.05 -38.28 10.65
C GLU A 1217 -4.16 -38.93 9.80
N THR A 1218 -5.36 -39.02 10.37
CA THR A 1218 -6.54 -39.48 9.62
C THR A 1218 -7.01 -38.36 8.70
N PHE A 1219 -7.06 -38.64 7.40
CA PHE A 1219 -7.58 -37.75 6.37
C PHE A 1219 -9.03 -38.06 6.01
#